data_AF-A0A9P8EMZ8-F1
#
_entry.id   AF-A0A9P8EMZ8-F1
#
_cell.length_a   1.000
_cell.length_b   1.000
_cell.length_c   1.000
_cell.angle_alpha   90.00
_cell.angle_beta   90.00
_cell.angle_gamma   90.00
#
_symmetry.space_group_name_H-M   'P 1'
#
loop_
_entity.id
_entity.type
_entity.pdbx_description
1 polymer ?
#
loop_
_entity_poly.entity_id
_entity_poly.type
_entity_poly.pdbx_seq_one_letter_code
_entity_poly.pdbx_strand_id
1 'polypeptide(L)'
;LFAFAGWLVGYNGDFLFENIGDSYITNKVPYVAYRAMPASMGALTVSVVFMIMWESGYSLPACVLAAGLVLFDNAHIGQTRLILLDATLILFMALSVWSYIRFYKLRHVPFSRKWWKWLLLTGVCLSCVISTKYVGAFTFFSIGVPVAIDLWSLLDINRRQGALTLPEFGKHLAARVTGLIVIPFLLYLFWFQVHFAILNRSGPGDDFMSPEFQETLSDNIMTQQSVSIDYYDAINIRHKDTKVYLHSHPDKYPLRYDDGRISSQGQQVTGYPHNDTNNLWQIVPGTGAIPEETGHRVHVGDVVRLRHLVTDTWLLTHDVASPYYPTNQEFTTVGHDEANGDRFNDTLFEIRVDGAKPGMDFKTMSVHFKLIHVPTKVAMWTHTTPLPDWAYKQAEINGNKNALQTSNIWYAEDIPALPKDSERAKKEPRKVKHVPFLKKYFELQRAMFYHNNALTSSHPYASVPIQWPFLLRGVSFWTENETRQQIYFLGNPLGWWLASSLLAVFAGVLLADQLSQRRGVDALDKRARNRLYNSTGFFFLTWAAHYVPFYIMGRQLFLHHYLPAHLASALVTGALVEFVFNIDPVDIDDVASGNATLTKNKKTAVQQNKPVRERTGQSNLFGMWAATGGILAVIVWSFLYFAPLTYGQPGLTIEQVNARKWLNYDLHFAK
;
A
#
# COMPACT_ATOMS: atom_id res chain seq x y z
N LEU A 1 10.08 -8.06 -6.77
CA LEU A 1 9.81 -9.40 -7.35
C LEU A 1 9.44 -9.33 -8.83
N PHE A 2 8.40 -8.59 -9.23
CA PHE A 2 8.05 -8.44 -10.67
C PHE A 2 9.21 -7.87 -11.51
N ALA A 3 9.93 -6.87 -11.00
CA ALA A 3 11.14 -6.36 -11.65
C ALA A 3 12.21 -7.45 -11.89
N PHE A 4 12.37 -8.38 -10.94
CA PHE A 4 13.27 -9.52 -11.10
C PHE A 4 12.80 -10.50 -12.19
N ALA A 5 11.49 -10.76 -12.26
CA ALA A 5 10.92 -11.57 -13.35
C ALA A 5 11.11 -10.91 -14.73
N GLY A 6 10.95 -9.58 -14.81
CA GLY A 6 11.24 -8.80 -16.01
C GLY A 6 12.71 -8.90 -16.42
N TRP A 7 13.62 -8.68 -15.47
CA TRP A 7 15.06 -8.77 -15.68
C TRP A 7 15.49 -10.17 -16.17
N LEU A 8 14.94 -11.25 -15.60
CA LEU A 8 15.22 -12.62 -16.03
C LEU A 8 14.84 -12.89 -17.49
N VAL A 9 13.84 -12.18 -18.02
CA VAL A 9 13.34 -12.32 -19.40
C VAL A 9 13.90 -11.22 -20.32
N GLY A 10 14.83 -10.40 -19.81
CA GLY A 10 15.47 -9.34 -20.59
C GLY A 10 14.57 -8.14 -20.88
N TYR A 11 13.53 -7.91 -20.07
CA TYR A 11 12.69 -6.72 -20.20
C TYR A 11 13.42 -5.48 -19.65
N ASN A 12 13.50 -4.44 -20.46
CA ASN A 12 14.22 -3.20 -20.17
C ASN A 12 13.35 -2.10 -19.54
N GLY A 13 12.03 -2.27 -19.51
CA GLY A 13 11.12 -1.29 -18.87
C GLY A 13 10.53 -0.24 -19.81
N ASP A 14 10.72 -0.36 -21.13
CA ASP A 14 10.32 0.69 -22.09
C ASP A 14 8.81 0.95 -22.13
N PHE A 15 7.98 -0.06 -21.86
CA PHE A 15 6.54 0.10 -21.82
C PHE A 15 6.05 0.44 -20.40
N LEU A 16 5.36 1.57 -20.30
CA LEU A 16 4.71 2.05 -19.08
C LEU A 16 3.26 1.54 -19.04
N PHE A 17 2.86 0.93 -17.92
CA PHE A 17 1.53 0.36 -17.72
C PHE A 17 0.54 1.46 -17.26
N GLU A 18 0.26 2.43 -18.13
CA GLU A 18 -0.56 3.61 -17.79
C GLU A 18 -2.07 3.33 -17.94
N ASN A 19 -2.49 2.74 -19.06
CA ASN A 19 -3.91 2.56 -19.37
C ASN A 19 -4.32 1.09 -19.41
N ILE A 20 -5.55 0.82 -18.99
CA ILE A 20 -6.18 -0.50 -19.13
C ILE A 20 -6.65 -0.65 -20.58
N GLY A 21 -6.22 -1.73 -21.25
CA GLY A 21 -6.60 -2.04 -22.63
C GLY A 21 -5.45 -1.95 -23.63
N ASP A 22 -4.32 -1.36 -23.24
CA ASP A 22 -3.15 -1.27 -24.11
C ASP A 22 -2.64 -2.64 -24.55
N SER A 23 -2.39 -2.78 -25.85
CA SER A 23 -1.98 -4.05 -26.44
C SER A 23 -0.53 -4.39 -26.06
N TYR A 24 -0.36 -5.46 -25.29
CA TYR A 24 0.96 -6.01 -24.97
C TYR A 24 1.67 -6.63 -26.18
N ILE A 25 0.93 -7.06 -27.21
CA ILE A 25 1.49 -7.67 -28.42
C ILE A 25 2.13 -6.59 -29.28
N THR A 26 1.43 -5.47 -29.51
CA THR A 26 1.95 -4.34 -30.29
C THR A 26 3.19 -3.75 -29.63
N ASN A 27 3.20 -3.67 -28.29
CA ASN A 27 4.28 -3.11 -27.51
C ASN A 27 5.38 -4.14 -27.12
N LYS A 28 5.31 -5.38 -27.63
CA LYS A 28 6.28 -6.47 -27.37
C LYS A 28 6.58 -6.70 -25.88
N VAL A 29 5.60 -6.49 -25.01
CA VAL A 29 5.76 -6.67 -23.57
C VAL A 29 5.78 -8.17 -23.25
N PRO A 30 6.71 -8.69 -22.44
CA PRO A 30 6.75 -10.10 -22.05
C PRO A 30 5.70 -10.44 -20.97
N TYR A 31 4.44 -10.08 -21.22
CA TYR A 31 3.34 -10.18 -20.26
C TYR A 31 3.07 -11.61 -19.79
N VAL A 32 3.37 -12.62 -20.62
CA VAL A 32 3.23 -14.03 -20.24
C VAL A 32 4.17 -14.38 -19.11
N ALA A 33 5.43 -13.96 -19.16
CA ALA A 33 6.40 -14.19 -18.09
C ALA A 33 5.99 -13.48 -16.80
N TYR A 34 5.51 -12.24 -16.91
CA TYR A 34 5.00 -11.48 -15.77
C TYR A 34 3.77 -12.12 -15.12
N ARG A 35 2.88 -12.73 -15.91
CA ARG A 35 1.70 -13.46 -15.41
C ARG A 35 2.03 -14.87 -14.92
N ALA A 36 3.06 -15.51 -15.47
CA ALA A 36 3.47 -16.85 -15.07
C ALA A 36 3.93 -16.91 -13.61
N MET A 37 4.61 -15.87 -13.12
CA MET A 37 5.07 -15.81 -11.73
C MET A 37 3.92 -15.84 -10.70
N PRO A 38 2.95 -14.89 -10.72
CA PRO A 38 1.83 -14.91 -9.79
C PRO A 38 0.91 -16.12 -10.02
N ALA A 39 0.75 -16.60 -11.26
CA ALA A 39 -0.04 -17.80 -11.54
C ALA A 39 0.60 -19.05 -10.90
N SER A 40 1.93 -19.18 -10.98
CA SER A 40 2.67 -20.27 -10.33
C SER A 40 2.56 -20.19 -8.81
N MET A 41 2.62 -18.98 -8.24
CA MET A 41 2.40 -18.77 -6.80
C MET A 41 0.97 -19.13 -6.37
N GLY A 42 -0.03 -18.80 -7.19
CA GLY A 42 -1.42 -19.21 -7.00
C GLY A 42 -1.58 -20.73 -6.98
N ALA A 43 -0.99 -21.43 -7.96
CA ALA A 43 -1.02 -22.89 -8.01
C ALA A 43 -0.34 -23.55 -6.80
N LEU A 44 0.81 -23.00 -6.36
CA LEU A 44 1.49 -23.47 -5.15
C LEU A 44 0.66 -23.23 -3.89
N THR A 45 -0.08 -22.13 -3.82
CA THR A 45 -0.95 -21.80 -2.67
C THR A 45 -1.94 -22.92 -2.39
N VAL A 46 -2.58 -23.48 -3.42
CA VAL A 46 -3.52 -24.62 -3.27
C VAL A 46 -2.84 -25.82 -2.62
N SER A 47 -1.62 -26.14 -3.05
CA SER A 47 -0.83 -27.24 -2.48
C SER A 47 -0.46 -26.99 -1.03
N VAL A 48 -0.15 -25.74 -0.68
CA VAL A 48 0.13 -25.34 0.71
C VAL A 48 -1.13 -25.45 1.57
N VAL A 49 -2.32 -25.06 1.07
CA VAL A 49 -3.60 -25.24 1.79
C VAL A 49 -3.85 -26.71 2.11
N PHE A 50 -3.64 -27.61 1.14
CA PHE A 50 -3.72 -29.06 1.39
C PHE A 50 -2.73 -29.49 2.50
N MET A 51 -1.48 -29.04 2.41
CA MET A 51 -0.44 -29.38 3.39
C MET A 51 -0.71 -28.81 4.79
N ILE A 52 -1.34 -27.64 4.91
CA ILE A 52 -1.79 -27.05 6.19
C ILE A 52 -2.78 -27.99 6.89
N MET A 53 -3.79 -28.46 6.15
CA MET A 53 -4.80 -29.37 6.68
C MET A 53 -4.19 -30.74 7.02
N TRP A 54 -3.39 -31.29 6.12
CA TRP A 54 -2.74 -32.58 6.31
C TRP A 54 -1.81 -32.58 7.53
N GLU A 55 -1.00 -31.53 7.67
CA GLU A 55 -0.07 -31.42 8.80
C GLU A 55 -0.78 -31.12 10.11
N SER A 56 -1.91 -30.39 10.08
CA SER A 56 -2.79 -30.20 11.23
C SER A 56 -3.51 -31.47 11.69
N GLY A 57 -3.41 -32.58 10.93
CA GLY A 57 -3.96 -33.89 11.30
C GLY A 57 -5.41 -34.09 10.89
N TYR A 58 -5.87 -33.38 9.85
CA TYR A 58 -7.17 -33.61 9.20
C TYR A 58 -7.16 -34.82 8.27
N SER A 59 -8.35 -35.39 8.07
CA SER A 59 -8.54 -36.52 7.18
C SER A 59 -8.32 -36.09 5.72
N LEU A 60 -8.02 -37.05 4.86
CA LEU A 60 -7.82 -36.78 3.44
C LEU A 60 -9.01 -36.04 2.79
N PRO A 61 -10.29 -36.44 2.98
CA PRO A 61 -11.41 -35.70 2.40
C PRO A 61 -11.53 -34.25 2.90
N ALA A 62 -11.14 -33.92 4.14
CA ALA A 62 -11.12 -32.53 4.61
C ALA A 62 -10.01 -31.71 3.95
N CYS A 63 -8.83 -32.33 3.77
CA CYS A 63 -7.72 -31.69 3.07
C CYS A 63 -8.09 -31.38 1.62
N VAL A 64 -8.73 -32.34 0.93
CA VAL A 64 -9.22 -32.17 -0.45
C VAL A 64 -10.32 -31.11 -0.52
N LEU A 65 -11.25 -31.08 0.44
CA LEU A 65 -12.31 -30.08 0.47
C LEU A 65 -11.77 -28.65 0.63
N ALA A 66 -10.90 -28.41 1.61
CA ALA A 66 -10.32 -27.09 1.86
C ALA A 66 -9.47 -26.60 0.67
N ALA A 67 -8.63 -27.48 0.10
CA ALA A 67 -7.84 -27.15 -1.08
C ALA A 67 -8.72 -26.93 -2.32
N GLY A 68 -9.77 -27.75 -2.50
CA GLY A 68 -10.72 -27.64 -3.61
C GLY A 68 -11.52 -26.35 -3.59
N LEU A 69 -11.91 -25.86 -2.40
CA LEU A 69 -12.55 -24.55 -2.24
C LEU A 69 -11.69 -23.39 -2.73
N VAL A 70 -10.37 -23.46 -2.55
CA VAL A 70 -9.43 -22.43 -3.04
C VAL A 70 -9.09 -22.65 -4.51
N LEU A 71 -8.96 -23.91 -4.94
CA LEU A 71 -8.64 -24.30 -6.33
C LEU A 71 -9.74 -23.86 -7.32
N PHE A 72 -11.00 -24.07 -6.95
CA PHE A 72 -12.16 -23.76 -7.78
C PHE A 72 -12.82 -22.44 -7.35
N ASP A 73 -12.01 -21.45 -6.95
CA ASP A 73 -12.46 -20.10 -6.64
C ASP A 73 -12.06 -19.10 -7.73
N ASN A 74 -13.06 -18.41 -8.28
CA ASN A 74 -12.92 -17.45 -9.36
C ASN A 74 -12.10 -16.21 -8.95
N ALA A 75 -12.15 -15.79 -7.69
CA ALA A 75 -11.42 -14.60 -7.23
C ALA A 75 -9.93 -14.91 -7.02
N HIS A 76 -9.59 -16.04 -6.38
CA HIS A 76 -8.19 -16.49 -6.27
C HIS A 76 -7.53 -16.66 -7.65
N ILE A 77 -8.22 -17.26 -8.62
CA ILE A 77 -7.71 -17.37 -10.00
C ILE A 77 -7.61 -16.01 -10.69
N GLY A 78 -8.62 -15.15 -10.56
CA GLY A 78 -8.63 -13.82 -11.16
C GLY A 78 -7.46 -12.95 -10.69
N GLN A 79 -7.09 -13.03 -9.41
CA GLN A 79 -5.96 -12.30 -8.84
C GLN A 79 -4.60 -12.90 -9.21
N THR A 80 -4.48 -14.23 -9.18
CA THR A 80 -3.21 -14.91 -9.47
C THR A 80 -2.85 -14.93 -10.95
N ARG A 81 -3.84 -14.79 -11.86
CA ARG A 81 -3.61 -14.73 -13.30
C ARG A 81 -3.02 -13.41 -13.78
N LEU A 82 -3.32 -12.31 -13.10
CA LEU A 82 -2.89 -10.96 -13.48
C LEU A 82 -1.59 -10.58 -12.77
N ILE A 83 -0.97 -9.48 -13.19
CA ILE A 83 0.28 -8.97 -12.61
C ILE A 83 -0.06 -8.22 -11.31
N LEU A 84 -0.54 -8.95 -10.31
CA LEU A 84 -1.03 -8.42 -9.04
C LEU A 84 -0.21 -8.99 -7.88
N LEU A 85 0.05 -8.13 -6.89
CA LEU A 85 0.89 -8.47 -5.72
C LEU A 85 0.21 -9.43 -4.72
N ASP A 86 -1.12 -9.55 -4.79
CA ASP A 86 -1.88 -10.35 -3.82
C ASP A 86 -1.58 -11.85 -3.94
N ALA A 87 -1.17 -12.35 -5.11
CA ALA A 87 -0.74 -13.74 -5.28
C ALA A 87 0.45 -14.09 -4.38
N THR A 88 1.45 -13.19 -4.34
CA THR A 88 2.64 -13.32 -3.49
C THR A 88 2.26 -13.20 -2.01
N LEU A 89 1.37 -12.26 -1.68
CA LEU A 89 0.87 -12.06 -0.31
C LEU A 89 0.19 -13.32 0.24
N ILE A 90 -0.76 -13.88 -0.50
CA ILE A 90 -1.55 -15.04 -0.08
C ILE A 90 -0.66 -16.29 0.04
N LEU A 91 0.25 -16.52 -0.92
CA LEU A 91 1.18 -17.64 -0.85
C LEU A 91 2.05 -17.57 0.41
N PHE A 92 2.70 -16.43 0.68
CA PHE A 92 3.56 -16.31 1.85
C PHE A 92 2.76 -16.35 3.16
N MET A 93 1.50 -15.87 3.17
CA MET A 93 0.61 -16.02 4.33
C MET A 93 0.34 -17.51 4.60
N ALA A 94 -0.03 -18.26 3.58
CA ALA A 94 -0.26 -19.70 3.69
C ALA A 94 1.02 -20.45 4.10
N LEU A 95 2.18 -20.10 3.54
CA LEU A 95 3.47 -20.68 3.91
C LEU A 95 3.83 -20.40 5.36
N SER A 96 3.58 -19.18 5.88
CA SER A 96 3.78 -18.84 7.30
C SER A 96 2.90 -19.69 8.21
N VAL A 97 1.63 -19.89 7.86
CA VAL A 97 0.71 -20.75 8.59
C VAL A 97 1.19 -22.20 8.58
N TRP A 98 1.58 -22.71 7.40
CA TRP A 98 2.10 -24.07 7.24
C TRP A 98 3.37 -24.32 8.03
N SER A 99 4.37 -23.43 7.90
CA SER A 99 5.64 -23.55 8.61
C SER A 99 5.44 -23.45 10.13
N TYR A 100 4.51 -22.60 10.58
CA TYR A 100 4.13 -22.51 12.00
C TYR A 100 3.52 -23.82 12.51
N ILE A 101 2.61 -24.44 11.75
CA ILE A 101 2.03 -25.74 12.14
C ILE A 101 3.13 -26.82 12.24
N ARG A 102 4.07 -26.86 11.28
CA ARG A 102 5.22 -27.77 11.34
C ARG A 102 6.11 -27.53 12.55
N PHE A 103 6.34 -26.26 12.89
CA PHE A 103 7.05 -25.86 14.10
C PHE A 103 6.30 -26.32 15.36
N TYR A 104 4.99 -26.05 15.44
CA TYR A 104 4.15 -26.40 16.59
C TYR A 104 4.03 -27.93 16.80
N LYS A 105 4.06 -28.74 15.74
CA LYS A 105 4.13 -30.21 15.87
C LYS A 105 5.39 -30.70 16.58
N LEU A 106 6.50 -29.97 16.43
CA LEU A 106 7.77 -30.30 17.07
C LEU A 106 7.90 -29.75 18.49
N ARG A 107 6.83 -29.20 19.08
CA ARG A 107 6.84 -28.68 20.47
C ARG A 107 7.28 -29.68 21.54
N HIS A 108 7.16 -30.98 21.27
CA HIS A 108 7.58 -32.04 22.18
C HIS A 108 9.07 -32.39 22.07
N VAL A 109 9.77 -31.90 21.03
CA VAL A 109 11.22 -32.08 20.83
C VAL A 109 11.86 -30.72 20.54
N PRO A 110 11.81 -29.80 21.52
CA PRO A 110 12.26 -28.42 21.32
C PRO A 110 13.77 -28.35 21.11
N PHE A 111 14.24 -27.25 20.51
CA PHE A 111 15.66 -27.00 20.19
C PHE A 111 16.35 -28.01 19.28
N SER A 112 15.63 -29.01 18.74
CA SER A 112 16.15 -29.89 17.70
C SER A 112 16.44 -29.11 16.40
N ARG A 113 17.32 -29.65 15.54
CA ARG A 113 17.61 -29.05 14.22
C ARG A 113 16.35 -28.83 13.39
N LYS A 114 15.40 -29.78 13.45
CA LYS A 114 14.11 -29.68 12.75
C LYS A 114 13.23 -28.57 13.36
N TRP A 115 13.22 -28.43 14.69
CA TRP A 115 12.46 -27.38 15.38
C TRP A 115 12.96 -25.98 14.98
N TRP A 116 14.28 -25.77 15.00
CA TRP A 116 14.90 -24.53 14.53
C TRP A 116 14.63 -24.26 13.06
N LYS A 117 14.74 -25.26 12.18
CA LYS A 117 14.42 -25.12 10.76
C LYS A 117 13.03 -24.52 10.54
N TRP A 118 12.00 -25.06 11.19
CA TRP A 118 10.63 -24.59 10.99
C TRP A 118 10.34 -23.26 11.70
N LEU A 119 10.99 -22.99 12.84
CA LEU A 119 10.93 -21.70 13.50
C LEU A 119 11.48 -20.58 12.59
N LEU A 120 12.70 -20.78 12.08
CA LEU A 120 13.36 -19.84 11.18
C LEU A 120 12.60 -19.66 9.87
N LEU A 121 12.10 -20.75 9.28
CA LEU A 121 11.30 -20.69 8.07
C LEU A 121 10.00 -19.92 8.29
N THR A 122 9.36 -20.06 9.45
CA THR A 122 8.19 -19.24 9.82
C THR A 122 8.54 -17.76 9.88
N GLY A 123 9.69 -17.42 10.45
CA GLY A 123 10.18 -16.05 10.42
C GLY A 123 10.44 -15.51 9.02
N VAL A 124 11.13 -16.28 8.17
CA VAL A 124 11.40 -15.90 6.78
C VAL A 124 10.09 -15.64 6.02
N CYS A 125 9.12 -16.58 6.11
CA CYS A 125 7.84 -16.42 5.45
C CYS A 125 7.09 -15.19 5.98
N LEU A 126 7.05 -14.97 7.31
CA LEU A 126 6.44 -13.78 7.93
C LEU A 126 7.05 -12.48 7.39
N SER A 127 8.37 -12.43 7.23
CA SER A 127 9.06 -11.29 6.62
C SER A 127 8.63 -11.07 5.17
N CYS A 128 8.54 -12.13 4.36
CA CYS A 128 8.10 -12.04 2.98
C CYS A 128 6.66 -11.52 2.85
N VAL A 129 5.75 -11.90 3.77
CA VAL A 129 4.37 -11.39 3.77
C VAL A 129 4.34 -9.87 4.01
N ILE A 130 4.96 -9.38 5.09
CA ILE A 130 4.95 -7.95 5.41
C ILE A 130 5.73 -7.10 4.40
N SER A 131 6.79 -7.66 3.79
CA SER A 131 7.53 -7.01 2.71
C SER A 131 6.73 -6.88 1.41
N THR A 132 5.68 -7.69 1.23
CA THR A 132 4.79 -7.60 0.06
C THR A 132 3.70 -6.56 0.26
N LYS A 133 3.04 -6.55 1.43
CA LYS A 133 1.95 -5.62 1.76
C LYS A 133 1.82 -5.51 3.29
N TYR A 134 1.51 -4.33 3.81
CA TYR A 134 1.34 -4.12 5.26
C TYR A 134 0.21 -4.95 5.90
N VAL A 135 -0.78 -5.40 5.10
CA VAL A 135 -1.80 -6.38 5.55
C VAL A 135 -1.15 -7.66 6.12
N GLY A 136 0.09 -7.96 5.73
CA GLY A 136 0.89 -9.03 6.32
C GLY A 136 1.14 -8.94 7.82
N ALA A 137 1.00 -7.75 8.42
CA ALA A 137 1.03 -7.59 9.88
C ALA A 137 -0.06 -8.43 10.57
N PHE A 138 -1.19 -8.70 9.91
CA PHE A 138 -2.24 -9.56 10.44
C PHE A 138 -1.81 -11.03 10.52
N THR A 139 -0.89 -11.46 9.67
CA THR A 139 -0.28 -12.80 9.76
C THR A 139 0.64 -12.90 10.98
N PHE A 140 1.38 -11.83 11.31
CA PHE A 140 2.13 -11.77 12.57
C PHE A 140 1.22 -11.89 13.78
N PHE A 141 0.07 -11.21 13.78
CA PHE A 141 -0.93 -11.35 14.85
C PHE A 141 -1.50 -12.78 14.91
N SER A 142 -1.86 -13.35 13.76
CA SER A 142 -2.45 -14.70 13.65
C SER A 142 -1.54 -15.78 14.23
N ILE A 143 -0.22 -15.68 14.02
CA ILE A 143 0.78 -16.63 14.55
C ILE A 143 1.24 -16.23 15.96
N GLY A 144 1.37 -14.94 16.23
CA GLY A 144 1.84 -14.40 17.50
C GLY A 144 0.95 -14.76 18.68
N VAL A 145 -0.37 -14.75 18.50
CA VAL A 145 -1.33 -15.11 19.56
C VAL A 145 -1.17 -16.59 19.99
N PRO A 146 -1.21 -17.60 19.10
CA PRO A 146 -0.88 -18.98 19.44
C PRO A 146 0.52 -19.18 20.03
N VAL A 147 1.52 -18.40 19.58
CA VAL A 147 2.87 -18.45 20.16
C VAL A 147 2.88 -17.92 21.60
N ALA A 148 2.13 -16.86 21.89
CA ALA A 148 1.96 -16.35 23.23
C ALA A 148 1.20 -17.34 24.13
N ILE A 149 0.16 -17.99 23.62
CA ILE A 149 -0.57 -19.06 24.32
C ILE A 149 0.36 -20.26 24.57
N ASP A 150 1.20 -20.63 23.62
CA ASP A 150 2.18 -21.70 23.77
C ASP A 150 3.22 -21.35 24.85
N LEU A 151 3.75 -20.12 24.85
CA LEU A 151 4.62 -19.62 25.92
C LEU A 151 3.94 -19.62 27.29
N TRP A 152 2.67 -19.19 27.36
CA TRP A 152 1.88 -19.25 28.59
C TRP A 152 1.72 -20.70 29.08
N SER A 153 1.45 -21.65 28.18
CA SER A 153 1.34 -23.07 28.52
C SER A 153 2.67 -23.71 28.95
N LEU A 154 3.81 -23.14 28.57
CA LEU A 154 5.12 -23.59 29.03
C LEU A 154 5.41 -23.15 30.48
N LEU A 155 4.73 -22.10 30.97
CA LEU A 155 4.82 -21.66 32.36
C LEU A 155 3.93 -22.49 33.31
N ASP A 156 3.06 -23.36 32.77
CA ASP A 156 2.19 -24.19 33.59
C ASP A 156 3.01 -25.22 34.42
N ILE A 157 2.88 -25.13 35.75
CA ILE A 157 3.55 -26.03 36.70
C ILE A 157 3.02 -27.47 36.56
N ASN A 158 1.75 -27.63 36.17
CA ASN A 158 1.10 -28.93 36.02
C ASN A 158 1.29 -29.54 34.62
N ARG A 159 2.27 -29.06 33.85
CA ARG A 159 2.57 -29.55 32.50
C ARG A 159 2.94 -31.03 32.53
N ARG A 160 2.40 -31.79 31.58
CA ARG A 160 2.65 -33.25 31.43
C ARG A 160 4.12 -33.66 31.31
N GLN A 161 5.00 -32.75 30.90
CA GLN A 161 6.44 -32.99 30.72
C GLN A 161 7.28 -32.54 31.93
N GLY A 162 6.64 -32.11 33.02
CA GLY A 162 7.28 -31.47 34.15
C GLY A 162 7.34 -29.94 34.01
N ALA A 163 7.41 -29.26 35.16
CA ALA A 163 7.60 -27.82 35.23
C ALA A 163 8.98 -27.43 34.65
N LEU A 164 9.02 -26.35 33.88
CA LEU A 164 10.26 -25.82 33.34
C LEU A 164 10.94 -24.90 34.35
N THR A 165 12.26 -24.94 34.39
CA THR A 165 13.03 -23.94 35.14
C THR A 165 12.99 -22.58 34.42
N LEU A 166 13.15 -21.47 35.16
CA LEU A 166 13.14 -20.13 34.58
C LEU A 166 14.21 -19.93 33.48
N PRO A 167 15.44 -20.47 33.58
CA PRO A 167 16.40 -20.42 32.49
C PRO A 167 15.97 -21.19 31.23
N GLU A 168 15.30 -22.34 31.38
CA GLU A 168 14.78 -23.11 30.24
C GLU A 168 13.63 -22.39 29.54
N PHE A 169 12.74 -21.77 30.30
CA PHE A 169 11.73 -20.87 29.76
C PHE A 169 12.38 -19.68 29.02
N GLY A 170 13.41 -19.08 29.61
CA GLY A 170 14.19 -18.00 29.00
C GLY A 170 14.76 -18.39 27.63
N LYS A 171 15.29 -19.62 27.48
CA LYS A 171 15.73 -20.14 26.17
C LYS A 171 14.58 -20.23 25.17
N HIS A 172 13.41 -20.67 25.61
CA HIS A 172 12.22 -20.78 24.75
C HIS A 172 11.70 -19.41 24.28
N LEU A 173 11.71 -18.42 25.17
CA LEU A 173 11.34 -17.04 24.86
C LEU A 173 12.36 -16.43 23.88
N ALA A 174 13.65 -16.50 24.21
CA ALA A 174 14.72 -15.97 23.37
C ALA A 174 14.70 -16.59 21.96
N ALA A 175 14.52 -17.91 21.85
CA ALA A 175 14.43 -18.57 20.55
C ALA A 175 13.26 -18.03 19.70
N ARG A 176 12.07 -17.86 20.28
CA ARG A 176 10.89 -17.34 19.56
C ARG A 176 11.04 -15.86 19.21
N VAL A 177 11.58 -15.03 20.10
CA VAL A 177 11.89 -13.62 19.81
C VAL A 177 12.88 -13.52 18.65
N THR A 178 13.97 -14.28 18.68
CA THR A 178 14.96 -14.28 17.60
C THR A 178 14.36 -14.77 16.29
N GLY A 179 13.64 -15.90 16.31
CA GLY A 179 13.10 -16.54 15.10
C GLY A 179 11.90 -15.82 14.48
N LEU A 180 11.04 -15.20 15.28
CA LEU A 180 9.76 -14.63 14.84
C LEU A 180 9.71 -13.09 14.86
N ILE A 181 10.71 -12.42 15.44
CA ILE A 181 10.77 -10.94 15.49
C ILE A 181 12.08 -10.44 14.88
N VAL A 182 13.23 -10.83 15.43
CA VAL A 182 14.53 -10.28 15.02
C VAL A 182 14.87 -10.65 13.57
N ILE A 183 14.84 -11.94 13.23
CA ILE A 183 15.17 -12.40 11.88
C ILE A 183 14.20 -11.84 10.82
N PRO A 184 12.86 -11.87 11.04
CA PRO A 184 11.93 -11.27 10.10
C PRO A 184 12.16 -9.77 9.88
N PHE A 185 12.50 -9.04 10.96
CA PHE A 185 12.80 -7.62 10.89
C PHE A 185 14.08 -7.33 10.10
N LEU A 186 15.16 -8.10 10.32
CA LEU A 186 16.40 -7.96 9.55
C LEU A 186 16.18 -8.25 8.06
N LEU A 187 15.38 -9.28 7.74
CA LEU A 187 15.01 -9.59 6.35
C LEU A 187 14.13 -8.49 5.73
N TYR A 188 13.25 -7.87 6.51
CA TYR A 188 12.47 -6.72 6.06
C TYR A 188 13.39 -5.55 5.68
N LEU A 189 14.34 -5.19 6.55
CA LEU A 189 15.34 -4.16 6.26
C LEU A 189 16.21 -4.51 5.04
N PHE A 190 16.57 -5.78 4.88
CA PHE A 190 17.33 -6.25 3.71
C PHE A 190 16.60 -5.96 2.40
N TRP A 191 15.28 -6.16 2.32
CA TRP A 191 14.53 -5.83 1.11
C TRP A 191 14.49 -4.33 0.81
N PHE A 192 14.49 -3.47 1.85
CA PHE A 192 14.65 -2.02 1.65
C PHE A 192 16.06 -1.64 1.20
N GLN A 193 17.10 -2.34 1.67
CA GLN A 193 18.45 -2.15 1.17
C GLN A 193 18.54 -2.51 -0.31
N VAL A 194 17.94 -3.64 -0.72
CA VAL A 194 17.83 -4.04 -2.14
C VAL A 194 17.04 -2.99 -2.94
N HIS A 195 15.93 -2.50 -2.40
CA HIS A 195 15.12 -1.45 -3.03
C HIS A 195 15.93 -0.18 -3.31
N PHE A 196 16.65 0.34 -2.31
CA PHE A 196 17.49 1.53 -2.48
C PHE A 196 18.73 1.31 -3.33
N ALA A 197 19.27 0.08 -3.40
CA ALA A 197 20.40 -0.25 -4.25
C ALA A 197 20.01 -0.35 -5.73
N ILE A 198 18.81 -0.84 -6.03
CA ILE A 198 18.31 -1.00 -7.40
C ILE A 198 17.74 0.31 -7.93
N LEU A 199 16.92 1.02 -7.14
CA LEU A 199 16.31 2.29 -7.54
C LEU A 199 17.21 3.46 -7.14
N ASN A 200 18.28 3.65 -7.91
CA ASN A 200 19.27 4.68 -7.68
C ASN A 200 19.13 5.89 -8.62
N ARG A 201 18.12 5.93 -9.51
CA ARG A 201 17.87 7.04 -10.44
C ARG A 201 16.67 7.88 -10.02
N SER A 202 16.69 9.16 -10.37
CA SER A 202 15.55 10.09 -10.22
C SER A 202 14.39 9.70 -11.15
N GLY A 203 13.17 10.01 -10.72
CA GLY A 203 11.92 9.70 -11.43
C GLY A 203 10.73 10.33 -10.71
N PRO A 204 9.51 10.34 -11.28
CA PRO A 204 8.39 11.17 -10.83
C PRO A 204 7.92 10.94 -9.37
N GLY A 205 8.34 9.83 -8.74
CA GLY A 205 8.04 9.54 -7.34
C GLY A 205 9.04 10.11 -6.33
N ASP A 206 10.14 10.73 -6.77
CA ASP A 206 11.13 11.32 -5.87
C ASP A 206 10.66 12.65 -5.25
N ASP A 207 9.66 13.31 -5.84
CA ASP A 207 9.01 14.53 -5.33
C ASP A 207 8.41 14.37 -3.93
N PHE A 208 8.09 13.13 -3.52
CA PHE A 208 7.62 12.82 -2.17
C PHE A 208 8.72 12.74 -1.11
N MET A 209 9.99 12.79 -1.53
CA MET A 209 11.16 12.65 -0.66
C MET A 209 11.82 14.00 -0.41
N SER A 210 12.59 14.10 0.67
CA SER A 210 13.33 15.32 0.99
C SER A 210 14.43 15.60 -0.04
N PRO A 211 14.85 16.88 -0.20
CA PRO A 211 15.96 17.21 -1.08
C PRO A 211 17.24 16.42 -0.73
N GLU A 212 17.53 16.20 0.55
CA GLU A 212 18.69 15.41 0.99
C GLU A 212 18.61 13.95 0.52
N PHE A 213 17.42 13.35 0.48
CA PHE A 213 17.22 12.02 -0.08
C PHE A 213 17.39 12.03 -1.60
N GLN A 214 16.80 13.01 -2.29
CA GLN A 214 16.89 13.17 -3.75
C GLN A 214 18.35 13.33 -4.21
N GLU A 215 19.21 13.95 -3.39
CA GLU A 215 20.65 14.07 -3.65
C GLU A 215 21.41 12.73 -3.68
N THR A 216 20.79 11.63 -3.21
CA THR A 216 21.35 10.28 -3.29
C THR A 216 21.03 9.57 -4.60
N LEU A 217 20.16 10.13 -5.43
CA LEU A 217 19.77 9.57 -6.72
C LEU A 217 20.67 10.13 -7.83
N SER A 218 21.11 9.26 -8.74
CA SER A 218 21.79 9.65 -9.97
C SER A 218 20.79 10.23 -10.97
N ASP A 219 21.30 11.03 -11.91
CA ASP A 219 20.52 11.56 -13.04
C ASP A 219 19.30 12.41 -12.67
N ASN A 220 19.39 13.24 -11.63
CA ASN A 220 18.44 14.34 -11.53
C ASN A 220 18.79 15.37 -12.62
N ILE A 221 18.12 15.24 -13.76
CA ILE A 221 18.30 16.04 -14.98
C ILE A 221 18.23 17.53 -14.65
N MET A 222 17.40 17.92 -13.68
CA MET A 222 17.26 19.32 -13.26
C MET A 222 18.54 19.87 -12.63
N THR A 223 19.25 19.09 -11.79
CA THR A 223 20.47 19.58 -11.11
C THR A 223 21.73 19.51 -11.97
N GLN A 224 21.80 18.59 -12.95
CA GLN A 224 22.92 18.50 -13.90
C GLN A 224 23.03 19.73 -14.82
N GLN A 225 21.97 20.52 -14.95
CA GLN A 225 21.94 21.73 -15.78
C GLN A 225 21.99 23.03 -14.98
N SER A 226 22.19 22.95 -13.65
CA SER A 226 22.21 24.13 -12.78
C SER A 226 23.40 25.05 -13.07
N VAL A 227 23.11 26.35 -13.19
CA VAL A 227 24.08 27.43 -13.41
C VAL A 227 23.97 28.42 -12.26
N SER A 228 25.11 28.98 -11.82
CA SER A 228 25.12 30.06 -10.82
C SER A 228 24.50 31.34 -11.38
N ILE A 229 23.66 31.99 -10.57
CA ILE A 229 22.96 33.22 -10.92
C ILE A 229 23.76 34.40 -10.36
N ASP A 230 24.10 35.35 -11.22
CA ASP A 230 24.72 36.62 -10.83
C ASP A 230 23.69 37.75 -10.85
N TYR A 231 24.00 38.85 -10.15
CA TYR A 231 23.19 40.05 -10.24
C TYR A 231 23.09 40.55 -11.68
N TYR A 232 21.92 41.07 -12.04
CA TYR A 232 21.48 41.51 -13.36
C TYR A 232 21.23 40.40 -14.41
N ASP A 233 21.40 39.13 -14.06
CA ASP A 233 20.93 38.03 -14.91
C ASP A 233 19.39 38.07 -15.05
N ALA A 234 18.91 37.79 -16.27
CA ALA A 234 17.50 37.65 -16.59
C ALA A 234 17.08 36.19 -16.39
N ILE A 235 16.20 35.93 -15.44
CA ILE A 235 15.83 34.57 -15.03
C ILE A 235 14.34 34.31 -15.21
N ASN A 236 14.00 33.06 -15.55
CA ASN A 236 12.64 32.55 -15.45
C ASN A 236 12.45 31.92 -14.06
N ILE A 237 11.41 32.33 -13.33
CA ILE A 237 11.10 31.78 -12.00
C ILE A 237 9.86 30.90 -12.11
N ARG A 238 9.92 29.68 -11.59
CA ARG A 238 8.88 28.67 -11.75
C ARG A 238 8.45 28.08 -10.41
N HIS A 239 7.15 27.90 -10.23
CA HIS A 239 6.60 27.33 -9.01
C HIS A 239 6.80 25.80 -8.98
N LYS A 240 7.20 25.24 -7.83
CA LYS A 240 7.53 23.81 -7.72
C LYS A 240 6.35 22.89 -8.03
N ASP A 241 5.18 23.18 -7.46
CA ASP A 241 4.05 22.23 -7.50
C ASP A 241 3.17 22.44 -8.74
N THR A 242 2.79 23.68 -9.03
CA THR A 242 1.90 24.03 -10.16
C THR A 242 2.63 24.15 -11.49
N LYS A 243 3.97 24.22 -11.47
CA LYS A 243 4.83 24.34 -12.66
C LYS A 243 4.52 25.56 -13.54
N VAL A 244 3.90 26.61 -12.99
CA VAL A 244 3.66 27.89 -13.68
C VAL A 244 4.86 28.84 -13.52
N TYR A 245 5.08 29.66 -14.53
CA TYR A 245 6.07 30.74 -14.54
C TYR A 245 5.52 31.98 -13.85
N LEU A 246 6.37 32.67 -13.09
CA LEU A 246 6.08 34.02 -12.64
C LEU A 246 6.02 34.95 -13.86
N HIS A 247 4.85 35.52 -14.09
CA HIS A 247 4.50 36.23 -15.32
C HIS A 247 3.95 37.61 -14.99
N SER A 248 4.18 38.58 -15.88
CA SER A 248 3.50 39.87 -15.81
C SER A 248 3.30 40.47 -17.20
N HIS A 249 2.24 41.25 -17.36
CA HIS A 249 1.83 41.85 -18.62
C HIS A 249 1.14 43.20 -18.35
N PRO A 250 0.97 44.10 -19.34
CA PRO A 250 0.51 45.47 -19.09
C PRO A 250 -0.92 45.62 -18.51
N ASP A 251 -1.72 44.56 -18.51
CA ASP A 251 -3.07 44.59 -17.97
C ASP A 251 -3.07 44.73 -16.45
N LYS A 252 -4.13 45.35 -15.93
CA LYS A 252 -4.25 45.76 -14.52
C LYS A 252 -5.32 44.98 -13.79
N TYR A 253 -5.19 44.85 -12.47
CA TYR A 253 -6.26 44.30 -11.64
C TYR A 253 -7.54 45.15 -11.76
N PRO A 254 -8.74 44.52 -11.73
CA PRO A 254 -10.01 45.25 -11.79
C PRO A 254 -10.20 46.10 -10.54
N LEU A 255 -10.88 47.25 -10.64
CA LEU A 255 -11.09 48.14 -9.47
C LEU A 255 -11.75 47.40 -8.29
N ARG A 256 -12.68 46.50 -8.59
CA ARG A 256 -13.38 45.66 -7.62
C ARG A 256 -13.38 44.21 -8.07
N TYR A 257 -13.11 43.32 -7.13
CA TYR A 257 -13.30 41.88 -7.29
C TYR A 257 -14.78 41.51 -7.17
N ASP A 258 -15.14 40.28 -7.57
CA ASP A 258 -16.54 39.81 -7.60
C ASP A 258 -17.22 39.82 -6.22
N ASP A 259 -16.43 39.77 -5.14
CA ASP A 259 -16.91 39.83 -3.76
C ASP A 259 -16.96 41.26 -3.18
N GLY A 260 -16.69 42.28 -3.99
CA GLY A 260 -16.77 43.69 -3.64
C GLY A 260 -15.51 44.30 -3.01
N ARG A 261 -14.46 43.51 -2.77
CA ARG A 261 -13.16 44.04 -2.31
C ARG A 261 -12.50 44.89 -3.39
N ILE A 262 -11.74 45.90 -2.97
CA ILE A 262 -11.06 46.86 -3.85
C ILE A 262 -9.61 46.41 -4.05
N SER A 263 -9.15 46.36 -5.30
CA SER A 263 -7.75 46.08 -5.63
C SER A 263 -6.91 47.36 -5.70
N SER A 264 -5.60 47.21 -5.88
CA SER A 264 -4.72 48.37 -6.12
C SER A 264 -4.85 48.97 -7.52
N GLN A 265 -5.55 48.29 -8.45
CA GLN A 265 -5.46 48.52 -9.90
C GLN A 265 -4.02 48.51 -10.44
N GLY A 266 -3.11 47.86 -9.73
CA GLY A 266 -1.74 47.64 -10.17
C GLY A 266 -1.66 46.67 -11.35
N GLN A 267 -0.48 46.60 -11.96
CA GLN A 267 -0.22 45.66 -13.05
C GLN A 267 -0.30 44.21 -12.53
N GLN A 268 -0.93 43.34 -13.31
CA GLN A 268 -1.15 41.96 -12.90
C GLN A 268 0.16 41.17 -12.83
N VAL A 269 0.31 40.39 -11.77
CA VAL A 269 1.37 39.39 -11.61
C VAL A 269 0.70 38.03 -11.43
N THR A 270 0.97 37.12 -12.35
CA THR A 270 0.23 35.87 -12.51
C THR A 270 1.18 34.69 -12.72
N GLY A 271 0.61 33.48 -12.68
CA GLY A 271 1.30 32.25 -13.01
C GLY A 271 0.89 31.76 -14.41
N TYR A 272 1.81 31.80 -15.37
CA TYR A 272 1.56 31.38 -16.76
C TYR A 272 2.17 30.00 -17.04
N PRO A 273 1.46 29.04 -17.67
CA PRO A 273 1.98 27.68 -17.85
C PRO A 273 2.96 27.53 -19.03
N HIS A 274 3.03 28.50 -19.94
CA HIS A 274 3.87 28.42 -21.14
C HIS A 274 5.10 29.34 -21.04
N ASN A 275 6.12 29.02 -21.82
CA ASN A 275 7.32 29.85 -21.94
C ASN A 275 7.02 31.10 -22.79
N ASP A 276 7.28 32.28 -22.24
CA ASP A 276 6.98 33.58 -22.84
C ASP A 276 8.06 34.59 -22.43
N THR A 277 8.29 35.61 -23.27
CA THR A 277 9.17 36.74 -22.95
C THR A 277 8.74 37.53 -21.72
N ASN A 278 7.44 37.54 -21.41
CA ASN A 278 6.83 38.14 -20.22
C ASN A 278 7.07 37.34 -18.93
N ASN A 279 7.83 36.24 -18.99
CA ASN A 279 8.25 35.48 -17.81
C ASN A 279 9.62 35.94 -17.28
N LEU A 280 10.27 36.89 -17.96
CA LEU A 280 11.65 37.27 -17.68
C LEU A 280 11.75 38.34 -16.59
N TRP A 281 12.42 37.98 -15.49
CA TRP A 281 12.71 38.86 -14.38
C TRP A 281 14.22 39.05 -14.21
N GLN A 282 14.66 40.30 -14.15
CA GLN A 282 16.04 40.64 -13.83
C GLN A 282 16.22 40.74 -12.32
N ILE A 283 17.21 40.03 -11.78
CA ILE A 283 17.54 40.06 -10.36
C ILE A 283 18.50 41.21 -10.05
N VAL A 284 18.11 42.11 -9.15
CA VAL A 284 18.88 43.29 -8.76
C VAL A 284 19.04 43.26 -7.24
N PRO A 285 20.17 43.69 -6.65
CA PRO A 285 20.29 43.71 -5.19
C PRO A 285 19.43 44.79 -4.55
N GLY A 286 19.05 44.53 -3.30
CA GLY A 286 18.27 45.43 -2.48
C GLY A 286 19.05 46.63 -1.93
N THR A 287 20.38 46.61 -1.96
CA THR A 287 21.22 47.75 -1.58
C THR A 287 21.71 48.45 -2.84
N GLY A 288 21.42 49.75 -2.99
CA GLY A 288 21.74 50.55 -4.19
C GLY A 288 23.23 50.73 -4.53
N ALA A 289 24.13 49.93 -3.96
CA ALA A 289 25.54 49.88 -4.29
C ALA A 289 25.89 48.47 -4.81
N ILE A 290 26.27 48.39 -6.09
CA ILE A 290 27.10 47.30 -6.61
C ILE A 290 28.23 47.95 -7.40
N PRO A 291 29.49 47.50 -7.24
CA PRO A 291 30.60 47.91 -8.08
C PRO A 291 30.34 47.62 -9.57
N GLU A 292 30.93 48.42 -10.47
CA GLU A 292 30.84 48.32 -11.94
C GLU A 292 31.39 47.01 -12.55
N GLU A 293 31.73 45.99 -11.74
CA GLU A 293 32.29 44.73 -12.23
C GLU A 293 31.21 43.64 -12.39
N THR A 294 31.13 43.09 -13.60
CA THR A 294 30.39 41.85 -13.90
C THR A 294 30.92 40.68 -13.06
N GLY A 295 30.05 39.86 -12.46
CA GLY A 295 30.43 38.59 -11.81
C GLY A 295 30.11 38.44 -10.31
N HIS A 296 29.24 39.30 -9.74
CA HIS A 296 28.78 39.13 -8.36
C HIS A 296 27.66 38.09 -8.26
N ARG A 297 27.97 36.94 -7.63
CA ARG A 297 27.01 35.87 -7.36
C ARG A 297 25.92 36.30 -6.40
N VAL A 298 24.70 35.88 -6.68
CA VAL A 298 23.60 35.94 -5.73
C VAL A 298 23.74 34.78 -4.76
N HIS A 299 23.64 35.04 -3.45
CA HIS A 299 23.67 34.00 -2.43
C HIS A 299 22.27 33.80 -1.81
N VAL A 300 22.04 32.59 -1.30
CA VAL A 300 20.88 32.31 -0.47
C VAL A 300 20.97 33.13 0.82
N GLY A 301 19.92 33.88 1.12
CA GLY A 301 19.85 34.85 2.21
C GLY A 301 19.99 36.30 1.76
N ASP A 302 20.39 36.55 0.51
CA ASP A 302 20.50 37.90 -0.03
C ASP A 302 19.12 38.56 -0.16
N VAL A 303 19.10 39.88 0.07
CA VAL A 303 17.94 40.73 -0.18
C VAL A 303 18.06 41.29 -1.60
N VAL A 304 17.05 40.98 -2.42
CA VAL A 304 16.99 41.27 -3.84
C VAL A 304 15.70 41.99 -4.21
N ARG A 305 15.67 42.54 -5.41
CA ARG A 305 14.54 43.17 -6.09
C ARG A 305 14.42 42.52 -7.46
N LEU A 306 13.20 42.41 -7.97
CA LEU A 306 12.93 41.79 -9.27
C LEU A 306 12.35 42.82 -10.22
N ARG A 307 13.01 43.05 -11.36
CA ARG A 307 12.55 43.95 -12.42
C ARG A 307 12.00 43.13 -13.58
N HIS A 308 10.75 43.37 -13.95
CA HIS A 308 10.14 42.76 -15.13
C HIS A 308 10.69 43.41 -16.40
N LEU A 309 11.31 42.63 -17.29
CA LEU A 309 12.06 43.19 -18.42
C LEU A 309 11.16 43.81 -19.50
N VAL A 310 9.98 43.24 -19.75
CA VAL A 310 9.14 43.69 -20.87
C VAL A 310 8.40 44.99 -20.55
N THR A 311 7.88 45.12 -19.32
CA THR A 311 7.10 46.32 -18.92
C THR A 311 7.93 47.35 -18.17
N ASP A 312 9.20 47.04 -17.86
CA ASP A 312 10.09 47.89 -17.08
C ASP A 312 9.52 48.33 -15.72
N THR A 313 8.92 47.38 -15.00
CA THR A 313 8.30 47.60 -13.69
C THR A 313 8.91 46.68 -12.64
N TRP A 314 8.87 47.10 -11.39
CA TRP A 314 9.45 46.37 -10.26
C TRP A 314 8.40 45.57 -9.52
N LEU A 315 8.71 44.32 -9.18
CA LEU A 315 7.84 43.49 -8.36
C LEU A 315 7.63 44.13 -6.99
N LEU A 316 6.38 44.15 -6.55
CA LEU A 316 5.96 44.74 -5.30
C LEU A 316 4.83 43.90 -4.67
N THR A 317 4.83 43.84 -3.34
CA THR A 317 3.65 43.37 -2.59
C THR A 317 3.36 44.36 -1.49
N HIS A 318 2.08 44.52 -1.17
CA HIS A 318 1.63 45.53 -0.20
C HIS A 318 0.37 45.06 0.53
N ASP A 319 -0.13 45.85 1.47
CA ASP A 319 -1.28 45.47 2.30
C ASP A 319 -2.62 45.67 1.58
N VAL A 320 -2.76 45.04 0.42
CA VAL A 320 -4.02 44.85 -0.32
C VAL A 320 -4.28 43.36 -0.42
N ALA A 321 -5.53 42.96 -0.25
CA ALA A 321 -5.92 41.56 -0.25
C ALA A 321 -5.86 40.95 -1.66
N SER A 322 -5.37 39.72 -1.76
CA SER A 322 -5.27 39.01 -3.03
C SER A 322 -6.66 38.55 -3.56
N PRO A 323 -6.83 38.34 -4.88
CA PRO A 323 -8.11 38.00 -5.49
C PRO A 323 -8.91 36.88 -4.82
N TYR A 324 -8.36 35.68 -4.57
CA TYR A 324 -9.12 34.59 -3.95
C TYR A 324 -8.90 34.43 -2.44
N TYR A 325 -7.82 34.98 -1.89
CA TYR A 325 -7.46 34.79 -0.48
C TYR A 325 -7.40 36.12 0.26
N PRO A 326 -8.49 36.53 0.95
CA PRO A 326 -8.57 37.82 1.64
C PRO A 326 -7.49 38.06 2.69
N THR A 327 -6.92 36.99 3.23
CA THR A 327 -5.84 37.06 4.23
C THR A 327 -4.46 37.26 3.62
N ASN A 328 -4.29 36.98 2.33
CA ASN A 328 -3.01 37.04 1.62
C ASN A 328 -2.84 38.40 0.94
N GLN A 329 -1.59 38.79 0.70
CA GLN A 329 -1.27 40.06 0.06
C GLN A 329 -1.27 39.95 -1.47
N GLU A 330 -1.69 41.01 -2.14
CA GLU A 330 -1.64 41.14 -3.60
C GLU A 330 -0.20 41.38 -4.06
N PHE A 331 0.24 40.58 -5.04
CA PHE A 331 1.46 40.84 -5.79
C PHE A 331 1.12 41.64 -7.05
N THR A 332 1.83 42.74 -7.25
CA THR A 332 1.70 43.65 -8.39
C THR A 332 3.10 44.11 -8.82
N THR A 333 3.16 44.98 -9.82
CA THR A 333 4.37 45.77 -10.08
C THR A 333 4.14 47.27 -9.88
N VAL A 334 5.23 48.02 -9.81
CA VAL A 334 5.26 49.49 -9.71
C VAL A 334 6.29 50.07 -10.68
N GLY A 335 6.07 51.29 -11.16
CA GLY A 335 6.98 51.99 -12.07
C GLY A 335 8.34 52.32 -11.44
N HIS A 336 9.32 52.59 -12.28
CA HIS A 336 10.72 52.81 -11.87
C HIS A 336 10.89 53.92 -10.80
N ASP A 337 10.22 55.05 -10.97
CA ASP A 337 10.37 56.21 -10.08
C ASP A 337 9.84 55.94 -8.67
N GLU A 338 8.64 55.37 -8.57
CA GLU A 338 8.04 54.97 -7.29
C GLU A 338 8.82 53.83 -6.62
N ALA A 339 9.31 52.87 -7.42
CA ALA A 339 10.12 51.78 -6.93
C ALA A 339 11.45 52.27 -6.31
N ASN A 340 12.00 53.37 -6.81
CA ASN A 340 13.26 53.96 -6.30
C ASN A 340 13.03 55.14 -5.34
N GLY A 341 11.77 55.52 -5.11
CA GLY A 341 11.35 56.53 -4.15
C GLY A 341 10.60 55.92 -2.98
N ASP A 342 9.35 56.34 -2.77
CA ASP A 342 8.57 56.06 -1.57
C ASP A 342 8.27 54.57 -1.35
N ARG A 343 8.18 53.77 -2.43
CA ARG A 343 7.84 52.34 -2.36
C ARG A 343 9.06 51.43 -2.42
N PHE A 344 10.26 51.95 -2.22
CA PHE A 344 11.50 51.17 -2.26
C PHE A 344 11.45 49.93 -1.36
N ASN A 345 11.00 50.10 -0.11
CA ASN A 345 10.94 49.02 0.86
C ASN A 345 9.97 47.89 0.46
N ASP A 346 8.89 48.22 -0.26
CA ASP A 346 7.86 47.27 -0.70
C ASP A 346 8.33 46.39 -1.90
N THR A 347 9.52 46.69 -2.43
CA THR A 347 10.13 45.92 -3.53
C THR A 347 11.27 45.00 -3.06
N LEU A 348 11.51 44.91 -1.75
CA LEU A 348 12.60 44.13 -1.17
C LEU A 348 12.14 42.70 -0.81
N PHE A 349 12.85 41.70 -1.33
CA PHE A 349 12.57 40.28 -1.10
C PHE A 349 13.83 39.52 -0.68
N GLU A 350 13.72 38.62 0.29
CA GLU A 350 14.79 37.74 0.74
C GLU A 350 14.65 36.36 0.08
N ILE A 351 15.74 35.83 -0.47
CA ILE A 351 15.79 34.46 -1.00
C ILE A 351 16.07 33.50 0.17
N ARG A 352 15.02 32.83 0.67
CA ARG A 352 15.15 31.95 1.84
C ARG A 352 15.07 30.47 1.46
N VAL A 353 15.97 29.66 2.00
CA VAL A 353 15.96 28.20 1.87
C VAL A 353 16.07 27.59 3.26
N ASP A 354 15.13 26.72 3.61
CA ASP A 354 15.10 26.10 4.94
C ASP A 354 16.32 25.18 5.13
N GLY A 355 17.17 25.48 6.12
CA GLY A 355 18.37 24.69 6.44
C GLY A 355 19.58 24.94 5.54
N ALA A 356 19.60 26.02 4.76
CA ALA A 356 20.77 26.38 3.94
C ALA A 356 21.98 26.80 4.78
N LYS A 357 23.18 26.50 4.28
CA LYS A 357 24.43 26.97 4.86
C LYS A 357 24.64 28.46 4.50
N PRO A 358 25.20 29.28 5.40
CA PRO A 358 25.57 30.65 5.08
C PRO A 358 26.50 30.71 3.86
N GLY A 359 26.23 31.61 2.91
CA GLY A 359 27.04 31.78 1.69
C GLY A 359 26.83 30.70 0.62
N MET A 360 25.70 29.99 0.64
CA MET A 360 25.33 29.07 -0.44
C MET A 360 24.97 29.85 -1.72
N ASP A 361 25.66 29.59 -2.82
CA ASP A 361 25.35 30.17 -4.13
C ASP A 361 23.89 29.90 -4.55
N PHE A 362 23.21 30.92 -5.08
CA PHE A 362 21.94 30.78 -5.75
C PHE A 362 22.15 30.26 -7.18
N LYS A 363 21.56 29.10 -7.49
CA LYS A 363 21.76 28.41 -8.76
C LYS A 363 20.43 27.98 -9.35
N THR A 364 20.32 28.02 -10.69
CA THR A 364 19.13 27.53 -11.40
C THR A 364 18.88 26.05 -11.10
N MET A 365 17.61 25.64 -11.09
CA MET A 365 17.07 24.28 -10.90
C MET A 365 17.35 23.59 -9.56
N SER A 366 18.52 23.84 -8.97
CA SER A 366 19.02 23.16 -7.77
C SER A 366 18.56 23.82 -6.48
N VAL A 367 18.38 25.14 -6.50
CA VAL A 367 17.96 25.90 -5.32
C VAL A 367 16.45 26.09 -5.34
N HIS A 368 15.79 25.39 -4.41
CA HIS A 368 14.37 25.52 -4.11
C HIS A 368 14.19 26.53 -2.99
N PHE A 369 13.71 27.73 -3.31
CA PHE A 369 13.66 28.86 -2.41
C PHE A 369 12.23 29.35 -2.17
N LYS A 370 12.04 30.03 -1.04
CA LYS A 370 10.87 30.84 -0.73
C LYS A 370 11.27 32.30 -0.94
N LEU A 371 10.50 33.04 -1.72
CA LEU A 371 10.70 34.48 -1.89
C LEU A 371 9.90 35.20 -0.79
N ILE A 372 10.60 35.74 0.20
CA ILE A 372 9.99 36.34 1.39
C ILE A 372 10.03 37.86 1.28
N HIS A 373 8.89 38.53 1.34
CA HIS A 373 8.84 39.99 1.37
C HIS A 373 9.47 40.53 2.67
N VAL A 374 10.40 41.48 2.57
CA VAL A 374 11.18 41.92 3.73
C VAL A 374 10.35 42.67 4.77
N PRO A 375 9.50 43.66 4.43
CA PRO A 375 8.64 44.35 5.38
C PRO A 375 7.57 43.47 6.03
N THR A 376 6.78 42.73 5.23
CA THR A 376 5.57 42.04 5.74
C THR A 376 5.79 40.55 6.04
N LYS A 377 6.95 39.99 5.68
CA LYS A 377 7.32 38.57 5.89
C LYS A 377 6.40 37.54 5.24
N VAL A 378 5.54 37.95 4.31
CA VAL A 378 4.74 37.03 3.49
C VAL A 378 5.63 36.31 2.48
N ALA A 379 5.28 35.06 2.17
CA ALA A 379 5.96 34.26 1.14
C ALA A 379 5.17 34.30 -0.16
N MET A 380 5.83 34.47 -1.30
CA MET A 380 5.19 34.34 -2.61
C MET A 380 4.66 32.91 -2.80
N TRP A 381 3.39 32.79 -3.19
CA TRP A 381 2.68 31.52 -3.31
C TRP A 381 1.64 31.54 -4.43
N THR A 382 1.23 30.35 -4.89
CA THR A 382 0.20 30.14 -5.90
C THR A 382 -0.54 28.80 -5.67
N HIS A 383 -1.69 28.63 -6.32
CA HIS A 383 -2.54 27.44 -6.23
C HIS A 383 -3.11 27.09 -7.61
N THR A 384 -3.84 25.98 -7.71
CA THR A 384 -4.32 25.42 -8.98
C THR A 384 -5.59 26.06 -9.53
N THR A 385 -6.23 26.96 -8.78
CA THR A 385 -7.48 27.61 -9.22
C THR A 385 -7.15 28.78 -10.13
N PRO A 386 -7.62 28.79 -11.39
CA PRO A 386 -7.34 29.88 -12.31
C PRO A 386 -8.10 31.15 -11.90
N LEU A 387 -7.49 32.31 -12.15
CA LEU A 387 -8.16 33.60 -12.05
C LEU A 387 -9.31 33.72 -13.07
N PRO A 388 -10.24 34.68 -12.90
CA PRO A 388 -11.34 34.89 -13.85
C PRO A 388 -10.85 35.40 -15.23
N ASP A 389 -11.80 35.63 -16.14
CA ASP A 389 -11.51 36.02 -17.53
C ASP A 389 -10.71 37.32 -17.66
N TRP A 390 -10.80 38.24 -16.69
CA TRP A 390 -10.00 39.48 -16.66
C TRP A 390 -8.49 39.25 -16.50
N ALA A 391 -8.06 38.05 -16.11
CA ALA A 391 -6.67 37.61 -16.02
C ALA A 391 -6.41 36.34 -16.87
N TYR A 392 -7.16 36.16 -17.95
CA TYR A 392 -6.93 35.10 -18.95
C TYR A 392 -6.87 33.68 -18.40
N LYS A 393 -7.52 33.41 -17.26
CA LYS A 393 -7.48 32.12 -16.57
C LYS A 393 -6.07 31.66 -16.16
N GLN A 394 -5.17 32.61 -15.94
CA GLN A 394 -3.83 32.35 -15.40
C GLN A 394 -3.90 32.07 -13.89
N ALA A 395 -2.84 31.51 -13.31
CA ALA A 395 -2.82 31.22 -11.88
C ALA A 395 -2.61 32.52 -11.06
N GLU A 396 -3.20 32.58 -9.87
CA GLU A 396 -2.99 33.70 -8.95
C GLU A 396 -1.60 33.62 -8.30
N ILE A 397 -0.87 34.73 -8.25
CA ILE A 397 0.33 34.90 -7.41
C ILE A 397 -0.04 35.80 -6.24
N ASN A 398 0.24 35.36 -5.02
CA ASN A 398 -0.11 36.10 -3.81
C ASN A 398 0.93 35.95 -2.70
N GLY A 399 0.81 36.78 -1.66
CA GLY A 399 1.65 36.79 -0.48
C GLY A 399 1.01 36.03 0.68
N ASN A 400 1.40 34.77 0.82
CA ASN A 400 0.95 33.90 1.88
C ASN A 400 1.57 34.29 3.23
N LYS A 401 0.74 34.61 4.23
CA LYS A 401 1.18 34.91 5.60
C LYS A 401 1.76 33.70 6.31
N ASN A 402 1.39 32.48 5.91
CA ASN A 402 1.97 31.25 6.43
C ASN A 402 3.25 30.87 5.66
N ALA A 403 4.36 31.55 5.96
CA ALA A 403 5.64 31.32 5.29
C ALA A 403 6.21 29.88 5.48
N LEU A 404 5.73 29.15 6.49
CA LEU A 404 6.14 27.76 6.76
C LEU A 404 5.47 26.74 5.82
N GLN A 405 4.43 27.12 5.08
CA GLN A 405 3.75 26.23 4.15
C GLN A 405 4.73 25.68 3.11
N THR A 406 4.69 24.35 2.91
CA THR A 406 5.64 23.62 2.08
C THR A 406 5.47 23.89 0.59
N SER A 407 4.31 24.38 0.17
CA SER A 407 4.05 24.75 -1.23
C SER A 407 4.54 26.15 -1.58
N ASN A 408 5.16 26.93 -0.68
CA ASN A 408 5.68 28.27 -1.01
C ASN A 408 7.01 28.23 -1.79
N ILE A 409 7.27 27.14 -2.53
CA ILE A 409 8.59 26.84 -3.09
C ILE A 409 8.64 27.18 -4.58
N TRP A 410 9.66 27.96 -4.93
CA TRP A 410 10.00 28.38 -6.28
C TRP A 410 11.42 27.94 -6.62
N TYR A 411 11.73 27.87 -7.91
CA TYR A 411 13.09 27.66 -8.40
C TYR A 411 13.30 28.50 -9.67
N ALA A 412 14.53 28.97 -9.87
CA ALA A 412 14.91 29.63 -11.11
C ALA A 412 15.16 28.55 -12.17
N GLU A 413 14.45 28.57 -13.29
CA GLU A 413 14.53 27.52 -14.31
C GLU A 413 15.79 27.70 -15.16
N ASP A 414 15.92 28.85 -15.84
CA ASP A 414 17.01 29.11 -16.77
C ASP A 414 17.37 30.60 -16.80
N ILE A 415 18.50 30.91 -17.43
CA ILE A 415 19.02 32.26 -17.70
C ILE A 415 19.10 32.43 -19.23
N PRO A 416 18.03 32.84 -19.93
CA PRO A 416 17.98 32.80 -21.40
C PRO A 416 19.04 33.68 -22.09
N ALA A 417 19.50 34.74 -21.43
CA ALA A 417 20.52 35.66 -21.95
C ALA A 417 21.96 35.17 -21.73
N LEU A 418 22.17 33.99 -21.12
CA LEU A 418 23.50 33.48 -20.82
C LEU A 418 24.25 33.06 -22.11
N PRO A 419 25.45 33.59 -22.38
CA PRO A 419 26.26 33.15 -23.51
C PRO A 419 26.66 31.67 -23.37
N LYS A 420 26.46 30.88 -24.44
CA LYS A 420 26.72 29.44 -24.48
C LYS A 420 28.19 29.07 -24.23
N ASP A 421 29.11 29.99 -24.51
CA ASP A 421 30.56 29.80 -24.33
C ASP A 421 31.09 30.25 -22.95
N SER A 422 30.21 30.70 -22.04
CA SER A 422 30.63 31.11 -20.70
C SER A 422 31.12 29.93 -19.85
N GLU A 423 32.14 30.14 -19.01
CA GLU A 423 32.58 29.14 -18.01
C GLU A 423 31.42 28.71 -17.09
N ARG A 424 30.45 29.60 -16.85
CA ARG A 424 29.21 29.34 -16.10
C ARG A 424 28.30 28.30 -16.78
N ALA A 425 28.35 28.19 -18.10
CA ALA A 425 27.59 27.21 -18.88
C ALA A 425 28.23 25.81 -18.88
N LYS A 426 29.47 25.65 -18.39
CA LYS A 426 30.13 24.34 -18.28
C LYS A 426 29.54 23.55 -17.11
N LYS A 427 28.73 22.56 -17.46
CA LYS A 427 27.99 21.71 -16.52
C LYS A 427 28.92 20.67 -15.89
N GLU A 428 29.31 20.86 -14.63
CA GLU A 428 30.06 19.84 -13.89
C GLU A 428 29.13 18.72 -13.39
N PRO A 429 29.49 17.43 -13.58
CA PRO A 429 28.70 16.33 -13.07
C PRO A 429 28.73 16.33 -11.54
N ARG A 430 27.57 16.54 -10.92
CA ARG A 430 27.42 16.51 -9.46
C ARG A 430 27.79 15.13 -8.90
N LYS A 431 28.64 15.11 -7.87
CA LYS A 431 28.94 13.89 -7.10
C LYS A 431 27.74 13.49 -6.24
N VAL A 432 27.28 12.25 -6.38
CA VAL A 432 26.19 11.67 -5.56
C VAL A 432 26.58 11.75 -4.09
N LYS A 433 25.71 12.32 -3.25
CA LYS A 433 25.95 12.36 -1.80
C LYS A 433 25.50 11.06 -1.14
N HIS A 434 26.13 10.71 -0.03
CA HIS A 434 25.79 9.52 0.73
C HIS A 434 24.95 9.89 1.97
N VAL A 435 23.78 9.25 2.10
CA VAL A 435 22.92 9.34 3.29
C VAL A 435 22.85 7.96 3.95
N PRO A 436 22.93 7.85 5.29
CA PRO A 436 22.83 6.57 5.97
C PRO A 436 21.52 5.82 5.68
N PHE A 437 21.60 4.49 5.55
CA PHE A 437 20.45 3.63 5.24
C PHE A 437 19.27 3.85 6.19
N LEU A 438 19.49 3.89 7.50
CA LEU A 438 18.41 4.05 8.48
C LEU A 438 17.65 5.37 8.31
N LYS A 439 18.35 6.45 7.94
CA LYS A 439 17.71 7.74 7.68
C LYS A 439 16.80 7.65 6.43
N LYS A 440 17.32 7.09 5.33
CA LYS A 440 16.55 6.81 4.12
C LYS A 440 15.33 5.92 4.40
N TYR A 441 15.52 4.87 5.21
CA TYR A 441 14.47 3.93 5.59
C TYR A 441 13.37 4.61 6.41
N PHE A 442 13.70 5.34 7.47
CA PHE A 442 12.69 6.00 8.30
C PHE A 442 11.91 7.07 7.53
N GLU A 443 12.59 7.83 6.66
CA GLU A 443 11.96 8.81 5.79
C GLU A 443 10.96 8.15 4.84
N LEU A 444 11.37 7.10 4.12
CA LEU A 444 10.48 6.37 3.22
C LEU A 444 9.32 5.72 3.97
N GLN A 445 9.57 5.08 5.13
CA GLN A 445 8.51 4.48 5.93
C GLN A 445 7.47 5.52 6.36
N ARG A 446 7.92 6.71 6.79
CA ARG A 446 7.01 7.80 7.16
C ARG A 446 6.17 8.25 5.98
N ALA A 447 6.77 8.40 4.80
CA ALA A 447 6.06 8.74 3.57
C ALA A 447 5.02 7.66 3.20
N MET A 448 5.41 6.37 3.28
CA MET A 448 4.49 5.25 3.03
C MET A 448 3.29 5.26 3.97
N PHE A 449 3.47 5.50 5.27
CA PHE A 449 2.36 5.62 6.22
C PHE A 449 1.47 6.84 5.96
N TYR A 450 2.08 7.99 5.69
CA TYR A 450 1.36 9.23 5.41
C TYR A 450 0.46 9.08 4.17
N HIS A 451 1.02 8.63 3.05
CA HIS A 451 0.27 8.47 1.80
C HIS A 451 -0.78 7.35 1.89
N ASN A 452 -0.51 6.26 2.60
CA ASN A 452 -1.51 5.21 2.81
C ASN A 452 -2.74 5.72 3.59
N ASN A 453 -2.52 6.57 4.60
CA ASN A 453 -3.62 7.20 5.33
C ASN A 453 -4.35 8.28 4.51
N ALA A 454 -3.67 8.90 3.55
CA ALA A 454 -4.24 9.94 2.68
C ALA A 454 -5.09 9.38 1.51
N LEU A 455 -5.10 8.05 1.26
CA LEU A 455 -5.90 7.39 0.21
C LEU A 455 -7.40 7.31 0.58
N THR A 456 -8.04 8.47 0.62
CA THR A 456 -9.45 8.66 1.01
C THR A 456 -10.35 9.09 -0.15
N SER A 457 -9.82 9.14 -1.38
CA SER A 457 -10.61 9.46 -2.57
C SER A 457 -11.79 8.49 -2.72
N SER A 458 -12.79 8.80 -3.55
CA SER A 458 -13.86 7.86 -3.89
C SER A 458 -13.50 7.08 -5.15
N HIS A 459 -13.79 5.77 -5.17
CA HIS A 459 -13.64 4.95 -6.36
C HIS A 459 -14.96 4.20 -6.62
N PRO A 460 -15.48 4.16 -7.86
CA PRO A 460 -16.80 3.57 -8.17
C PRO A 460 -16.95 2.10 -7.75
N TYR A 461 -15.84 1.35 -7.80
CA TYR A 461 -15.78 -0.06 -7.43
C TYR A 461 -15.24 -0.32 -6.01
N ALA A 462 -15.11 0.71 -5.18
CA ALA A 462 -14.81 0.51 -3.77
C ALA A 462 -15.92 -0.29 -3.09
N SER A 463 -15.55 -1.10 -2.10
CA SER A 463 -16.45 -2.01 -1.37
C SER A 463 -16.12 -1.99 0.11
N VAL A 464 -17.11 -2.31 0.95
CA VAL A 464 -16.95 -2.32 2.41
C VAL A 464 -16.85 -3.73 2.97
N PRO A 465 -16.20 -3.95 4.14
CA PRO A 465 -15.92 -5.27 4.68
C PRO A 465 -17.14 -6.19 4.78
N ILE A 466 -18.29 -5.65 5.20
CA ILE A 466 -19.53 -6.43 5.37
C ILE A 466 -20.04 -7.04 4.05
N GLN A 467 -19.68 -6.48 2.89
CA GLN A 467 -20.12 -6.98 1.59
C GLN A 467 -19.31 -8.19 1.11
N TRP A 468 -18.10 -8.40 1.64
CA TRP A 468 -17.16 -9.38 1.08
C TRP A 468 -17.61 -10.83 1.28
N PRO A 469 -17.96 -11.30 2.50
CA PRO A 469 -18.33 -12.71 2.71
C PRO A 469 -19.53 -13.16 1.88
N PHE A 470 -20.43 -12.22 1.55
CA PHE A 470 -21.65 -12.47 0.79
C PHE A 470 -21.50 -12.23 -0.71
N LEU A 471 -20.35 -11.72 -1.16
CA LEU A 471 -20.10 -11.34 -2.56
C LEU A 471 -21.23 -10.48 -3.12
N LEU A 472 -21.60 -9.39 -2.44
CA LEU A 472 -22.71 -8.53 -2.88
C LEU A 472 -22.38 -7.74 -4.15
N ARG A 473 -21.09 -7.45 -4.38
CA ARG A 473 -20.58 -6.68 -5.51
C ARG A 473 -19.16 -7.11 -5.85
N GLY A 474 -18.85 -7.26 -7.14
CA GLY A 474 -17.50 -7.49 -7.65
C GLY A 474 -16.85 -6.22 -8.22
N VAL A 475 -15.70 -6.39 -8.86
CA VAL A 475 -14.92 -5.28 -9.45
C VAL A 475 -14.64 -5.57 -10.93
N SER A 476 -14.91 -4.61 -11.82
CA SER A 476 -14.53 -4.75 -13.22
C SER A 476 -13.02 -4.55 -13.38
N PHE A 477 -12.33 -5.49 -14.03
CA PHE A 477 -10.88 -5.42 -14.27
C PHE A 477 -10.53 -5.06 -15.71
N TRP A 478 -11.30 -5.56 -16.68
CA TRP A 478 -11.03 -5.32 -18.09
C TRP A 478 -12.27 -5.61 -18.94
N THR A 479 -12.41 -4.90 -20.04
CA THR A 479 -13.51 -5.04 -21.01
C THR A 479 -12.99 -4.82 -22.42
N GLU A 480 -13.50 -5.60 -23.37
CA GLU A 480 -13.28 -5.46 -24.81
C GLU A 480 -14.62 -5.48 -25.53
N ASN A 481 -14.92 -4.39 -26.22
CA ASN A 481 -16.25 -4.13 -26.75
C ASN A 481 -16.57 -4.95 -27.99
N GLU A 482 -15.60 -5.13 -28.89
CA GLU A 482 -15.82 -5.83 -30.16
C GLU A 482 -16.19 -7.30 -29.95
N THR A 483 -15.51 -7.95 -29.01
CA THR A 483 -15.70 -9.38 -28.71
C THR A 483 -16.62 -9.62 -27.50
N ARG A 484 -17.11 -8.55 -26.85
CA ARG A 484 -17.89 -8.59 -25.59
C ARG A 484 -17.22 -9.42 -24.50
N GLN A 485 -15.89 -9.33 -24.44
CA GLN A 485 -15.07 -10.03 -23.46
C GLN A 485 -14.87 -9.14 -22.24
N GLN A 486 -15.05 -9.68 -21.03
CA GLN A 486 -14.82 -8.92 -19.80
C GLN A 486 -14.18 -9.81 -18.74
N ILE A 487 -13.26 -9.23 -17.97
CA ILE A 487 -12.76 -9.82 -16.74
C ILE A 487 -13.45 -9.10 -15.58
N TYR A 488 -14.26 -9.84 -14.83
CA TYR A 488 -14.97 -9.35 -13.66
C TYR A 488 -14.49 -10.11 -12.43
N PHE A 489 -13.91 -9.38 -11.49
CA PHE A 489 -13.38 -9.92 -10.24
C PHE A 489 -14.51 -10.24 -9.27
N LEU A 490 -14.84 -11.53 -9.19
CA LEU A 490 -15.86 -12.11 -8.35
C LEU A 490 -15.39 -13.49 -7.85
N GLY A 491 -15.69 -13.81 -6.59
CA GLY A 491 -15.43 -15.15 -6.03
C GLY A 491 -16.45 -16.18 -6.50
N ASN A 492 -16.25 -17.45 -6.14
CA ASN A 492 -17.27 -18.48 -6.37
C ASN A 492 -18.44 -18.29 -5.36
N PRO A 493 -19.64 -17.86 -5.78
CA PRO A 493 -20.71 -17.49 -4.84
C PRO A 493 -21.08 -18.60 -3.87
N LEU A 494 -21.23 -19.83 -4.38
CA LEU A 494 -21.61 -20.98 -3.55
C LEU A 494 -20.50 -21.36 -2.57
N GLY A 495 -19.22 -21.29 -2.99
CA GLY A 495 -18.08 -21.55 -2.12
C GLY A 495 -17.98 -20.53 -0.97
N TRP A 496 -18.16 -19.24 -1.29
CA TRP A 496 -18.09 -18.15 -0.31
C TRP A 496 -19.26 -18.18 0.67
N TRP A 497 -20.48 -18.44 0.21
CA TRP A 497 -21.65 -18.55 1.08
C TRP A 497 -21.55 -19.76 1.99
N LEU A 498 -21.07 -20.91 1.48
CA LEU A 498 -20.79 -22.08 2.29
C LEU A 498 -19.76 -21.77 3.39
N ALA A 499 -18.62 -21.19 3.01
CA ALA A 499 -17.55 -20.89 3.95
C ALA A 499 -17.98 -19.86 5.02
N SER A 500 -18.72 -18.83 4.61
CA SER A 500 -19.26 -17.81 5.51
C SER A 500 -20.31 -18.39 6.47
N SER A 501 -21.18 -19.26 5.98
CA SER A 501 -22.18 -19.94 6.81
C SER A 501 -21.52 -20.84 7.85
N LEU A 502 -20.49 -21.60 7.45
CA LEU A 502 -19.77 -22.50 8.36
C LEU A 502 -18.92 -21.76 9.39
N LEU A 503 -18.43 -20.55 9.09
CA LEU A 503 -17.84 -19.68 10.11
C LEU A 503 -18.85 -19.30 11.21
N ALA A 504 -20.08 -18.98 10.83
CA ALA A 504 -21.15 -18.68 11.79
C ALA A 504 -21.53 -19.93 12.61
N VAL A 505 -21.64 -21.10 11.96
CA VAL A 505 -21.87 -22.37 12.65
C VAL A 505 -20.74 -22.66 13.65
N PHE A 506 -19.48 -22.48 13.26
CA PHE A 506 -18.34 -22.68 14.16
C PHE A 506 -18.42 -21.77 15.40
N ALA A 507 -18.72 -20.48 15.22
CA ALA A 507 -18.91 -19.56 16.34
C ALA A 507 -20.06 -20.00 17.25
N GLY A 508 -21.18 -20.45 16.67
CA GLY A 508 -22.31 -21.02 17.41
C GLY A 508 -21.94 -22.27 18.21
N VAL A 509 -21.18 -23.19 17.62
CA VAL A 509 -20.68 -24.40 18.32
C VAL A 509 -19.78 -24.03 19.49
N LEU A 510 -18.88 -23.06 19.35
CA LEU A 510 -18.03 -22.60 20.46
C LEU A 510 -18.85 -21.98 21.59
N LEU A 511 -19.83 -21.13 21.27
CA LEU A 511 -20.71 -20.52 22.26
C LEU A 511 -21.55 -21.58 22.99
N ALA A 512 -22.10 -22.55 22.25
CA ALA A 512 -22.86 -23.65 22.81
C ALA A 512 -22.00 -24.53 23.73
N ASP A 513 -20.77 -24.89 23.33
CA ASP A 513 -19.86 -25.67 24.16
C ASP A 513 -19.46 -24.91 25.44
N GLN A 514 -19.17 -23.60 25.36
CA GLN A 514 -18.87 -22.78 26.53
C GLN A 514 -20.07 -22.66 27.49
N LEU A 515 -21.28 -22.51 26.96
CA LEU A 515 -22.49 -22.47 27.77
C LEU A 515 -22.76 -23.82 28.45
N SER A 516 -22.60 -24.92 27.73
CA SER A 516 -22.75 -26.29 28.25
C SER A 516 -21.76 -26.56 29.38
N GLN A 517 -20.48 -26.21 29.20
CA GLN A 517 -19.46 -26.34 30.25
C GLN A 517 -19.82 -25.53 31.50
N ARG A 518 -20.29 -24.29 31.36
CA ARG A 518 -20.73 -23.47 32.49
C ARG A 518 -21.95 -24.03 33.21
N ARG A 519 -22.77 -24.82 32.52
CA ARG A 519 -23.93 -25.54 33.07
C ARG A 519 -23.58 -26.94 33.58
N GLY A 520 -22.32 -27.35 33.54
CA GLY A 520 -21.87 -28.67 33.98
C GLY A 520 -22.22 -29.81 33.02
N VAL A 521 -22.61 -29.51 31.77
CA VAL A 521 -22.92 -30.50 30.74
C VAL A 521 -21.71 -30.67 29.82
N ASP A 522 -21.06 -31.84 29.85
CA ASP A 522 -19.91 -32.14 28.99
C ASP A 522 -20.36 -32.79 27.67
N ALA A 523 -20.75 -31.96 26.70
CA ALA A 523 -21.33 -32.41 25.43
C ALA A 523 -20.30 -32.92 24.39
N LEU A 524 -19.02 -32.62 24.56
CA LEU A 524 -17.96 -32.97 23.62
C LEU A 524 -16.81 -33.69 24.31
N ASP A 525 -16.34 -34.80 23.74
CA ASP A 525 -15.14 -35.47 24.23
C ASP A 525 -13.93 -34.50 24.25
N LYS A 526 -13.08 -34.66 25.26
CA LYS A 526 -11.90 -33.81 25.50
C LYS A 526 -10.98 -33.74 24.28
N ARG A 527 -10.87 -34.79 23.47
CA ARG A 527 -10.05 -34.79 22.25
C ARG A 527 -10.68 -33.97 21.14
N ALA A 528 -11.99 -34.14 20.91
CA ALA A 528 -12.75 -33.39 19.92
C ALA A 528 -12.73 -31.89 20.25
N ARG A 529 -12.97 -31.53 21.52
CA ARG A 529 -12.84 -30.16 22.03
C ARG A 529 -11.44 -29.59 21.79
N ASN A 530 -10.39 -30.29 22.21
CA ASN A 530 -9.01 -29.80 22.00
C ASN A 530 -8.67 -29.55 20.53
N ARG A 531 -9.21 -30.36 19.61
CA ARG A 531 -9.01 -30.16 18.17
C ARG A 531 -9.80 -28.96 17.64
N LEU A 532 -11.04 -28.82 18.08
CA LEU A 532 -11.91 -27.70 17.74
C LEU A 532 -11.29 -26.37 18.17
N TYR A 533 -10.86 -26.26 19.44
CA TYR A 533 -10.29 -25.00 19.96
C TYR A 533 -8.87 -24.72 19.45
N ASN A 534 -7.97 -25.70 19.48
CA ASN A 534 -6.55 -25.42 19.18
C ASN A 534 -6.26 -25.39 17.67
N SER A 535 -6.92 -26.23 16.87
CA SER A 535 -6.66 -26.29 15.43
C SER A 535 -7.71 -25.50 14.64
N THR A 536 -9.00 -25.81 14.80
CA THR A 536 -10.04 -25.06 14.06
C THR A 536 -10.13 -23.61 14.55
N GLY A 537 -9.98 -23.39 15.86
CA GLY A 537 -9.92 -22.06 16.45
C GLY A 537 -8.72 -21.23 15.98
N PHE A 538 -7.57 -21.87 15.68
CA PHE A 538 -6.44 -21.17 15.05
C PHE A 538 -6.76 -20.73 13.62
N PHE A 539 -7.43 -21.55 12.81
CA PHE A 539 -7.88 -21.16 11.48
C PHE A 539 -8.91 -20.02 11.54
N PHE A 540 -9.85 -20.10 12.49
CA PHE A 540 -10.83 -19.04 12.74
C PHE A 540 -10.17 -17.73 13.21
N LEU A 541 -9.18 -17.81 14.10
CA LEU A 541 -8.38 -16.66 14.50
C LEU A 541 -7.64 -16.04 13.31
N THR A 542 -7.09 -16.87 12.43
CA THR A 542 -6.42 -16.42 11.20
C THR A 542 -7.40 -15.69 10.29
N TRP A 543 -8.64 -16.19 10.14
CA TRP A 543 -9.72 -15.50 9.42
C TRP A 543 -10.04 -14.16 10.08
N ALA A 544 -10.30 -14.15 11.39
CA ALA A 544 -10.68 -12.94 12.12
C ALA A 544 -9.59 -11.86 12.05
N ALA A 545 -8.32 -12.25 12.21
CA ALA A 545 -7.17 -11.36 12.10
C ALA A 545 -7.07 -10.68 10.72
N HIS A 546 -7.42 -11.38 9.64
CA HIS A 546 -7.39 -10.85 8.27
C HIS A 546 -8.73 -10.24 7.83
N TYR A 547 -9.72 -10.12 8.71
CA TYR A 547 -11.04 -9.58 8.38
C TYR A 547 -11.45 -8.41 9.27
N VAL A 548 -11.39 -8.59 10.60
CA VAL A 548 -11.86 -7.61 11.58
C VAL A 548 -11.15 -6.25 11.48
N PRO A 549 -9.82 -6.17 11.29
CA PRO A 549 -9.14 -4.87 11.22
C PRO A 549 -9.64 -3.95 10.10
N PHE A 550 -10.19 -4.51 9.01
CA PHE A 550 -10.71 -3.71 7.90
C PHE A 550 -11.95 -2.88 8.26
N TYR A 551 -12.67 -3.20 9.34
CA TYR A 551 -13.78 -2.39 9.84
C TYR A 551 -13.33 -1.07 10.48
N ILE A 552 -12.07 -0.98 10.90
CA ILE A 552 -11.51 0.17 11.61
C ILE A 552 -10.71 1.07 10.65
N MET A 553 -10.44 0.61 9.42
CA MET A 553 -9.65 1.36 8.45
C MET A 553 -10.50 2.41 7.72
N GLY A 554 -10.24 3.69 7.96
CA GLY A 554 -10.88 4.83 7.28
C GLY A 554 -10.34 5.15 5.88
N ARG A 555 -9.93 4.15 5.10
CA ARG A 555 -9.37 4.31 3.73
C ARG A 555 -10.18 3.53 2.70
N GLN A 556 -9.91 3.71 1.41
CA GLN A 556 -10.53 2.90 0.36
C GLN A 556 -10.22 1.41 0.49
N LEU A 557 -11.25 0.57 0.31
CA LEU A 557 -11.13 -0.89 0.37
C LEU A 557 -11.82 -1.57 -0.82
N PHE A 558 -11.38 -2.79 -1.11
CA PHE A 558 -11.79 -3.59 -2.27
C PHE A 558 -11.88 -5.07 -1.89
N LEU A 559 -12.71 -5.82 -2.62
CA LEU A 559 -12.98 -7.25 -2.36
C LEU A 559 -11.71 -8.12 -2.25
N HIS A 560 -10.63 -7.79 -2.97
CA HIS A 560 -9.39 -8.56 -2.95
C HIS A 560 -8.71 -8.57 -1.57
N HIS A 561 -8.98 -7.58 -0.73
CA HIS A 561 -8.48 -7.53 0.65
C HIS A 561 -9.00 -8.70 1.49
N TYR A 562 -10.13 -9.30 1.13
CA TYR A 562 -10.70 -10.44 1.84
C TYR A 562 -10.07 -11.78 1.46
N LEU A 563 -9.30 -11.88 0.37
CA LEU A 563 -8.78 -13.18 -0.09
C LEU A 563 -7.93 -13.95 0.93
N PRO A 564 -7.05 -13.31 1.73
CA PRO A 564 -6.37 -14.01 2.83
C PRO A 564 -7.35 -14.58 3.86
N ALA A 565 -8.40 -13.83 4.22
CA ALA A 565 -9.45 -14.31 5.12
C ALA A 565 -10.29 -15.42 4.47
N HIS A 566 -10.62 -15.32 3.18
CA HIS A 566 -11.33 -16.37 2.46
C HIS A 566 -10.54 -17.70 2.47
N LEU A 567 -9.21 -17.66 2.26
CA LEU A 567 -8.36 -18.86 2.40
C LEU A 567 -8.49 -19.48 3.81
N ALA A 568 -8.43 -18.66 4.86
CA ALA A 568 -8.61 -19.14 6.22
C ALA A 568 -10.03 -19.71 6.46
N SER A 569 -11.06 -19.14 5.85
CA SER A 569 -12.43 -19.66 5.92
C SER A 569 -12.58 -21.03 5.22
N ALA A 570 -11.82 -21.28 4.15
CA ALA A 570 -11.77 -22.59 3.51
C ALA A 570 -11.13 -23.66 4.41
N LEU A 571 -10.10 -23.29 5.18
CA LEU A 571 -9.51 -24.17 6.20
C LEU A 571 -10.51 -24.51 7.32
N VAL A 572 -11.26 -23.51 7.82
CA VAL A 572 -12.33 -23.73 8.82
C VAL A 572 -13.42 -24.62 8.25
N THR A 573 -13.81 -24.42 6.99
CA THR A 573 -14.83 -25.24 6.31
C THR A 573 -14.43 -26.71 6.27
N GLY A 574 -13.22 -27.02 5.79
CA GLY A 574 -12.73 -28.40 5.76
C GLY A 574 -12.68 -29.03 7.15
N ALA A 575 -12.26 -28.25 8.16
CA ALA A 575 -12.18 -28.70 9.54
C ALA A 575 -13.56 -28.96 10.17
N LEU A 576 -14.53 -28.08 9.93
CA LEU A 576 -15.87 -28.18 10.50
C LEU A 576 -16.69 -29.28 9.85
N VAL A 577 -16.58 -29.47 8.53
CA VAL A 577 -17.20 -30.62 7.85
C VAL A 577 -16.65 -31.93 8.42
N GLU A 578 -15.34 -32.05 8.65
CA GLU A 578 -14.79 -33.22 9.33
C GLU A 578 -15.40 -33.40 10.73
N PHE A 579 -15.52 -32.33 11.49
CA PHE A 579 -16.08 -32.36 12.83
C PHE A 579 -17.53 -32.88 12.82
N VAL A 580 -18.39 -32.35 11.95
CA VAL A 580 -19.81 -32.76 11.85
C VAL A 580 -19.96 -34.25 11.51
N PHE A 581 -19.14 -34.78 10.59
CA PHE A 581 -19.25 -36.17 10.15
C PHE A 581 -18.46 -37.17 11.01
N ASN A 582 -17.65 -36.73 11.97
CA ASN A 582 -16.91 -37.61 12.90
C ASN A 582 -17.26 -37.38 14.38
N ILE A 583 -18.32 -36.62 14.69
CA ILE A 583 -18.90 -36.66 16.03
C ILE A 583 -19.59 -38.01 16.18
N ASP A 584 -19.02 -38.87 17.05
CA ASP A 584 -19.79 -39.98 17.60
C ASP A 584 -20.90 -39.36 18.47
N PRO A 585 -22.20 -39.57 18.17
CA PRO A 585 -23.26 -39.09 19.04
C PRO A 585 -23.08 -39.72 20.42
N VAL A 586 -23.04 -38.90 21.45
CA VAL A 586 -23.20 -39.39 22.82
C VAL A 586 -24.65 -39.83 22.94
N ASP A 587 -24.90 -41.11 23.22
CA ASP A 587 -26.25 -41.62 23.40
C ASP A 587 -26.92 -40.85 24.54
N ILE A 588 -28.06 -40.23 24.24
CA ILE A 588 -28.80 -39.40 25.20
C ILE A 588 -29.28 -40.27 26.38
N ASP A 589 -29.45 -41.57 26.16
CA ASP A 589 -29.78 -42.56 27.17
C ASP A 589 -28.65 -42.77 28.21
N ASP A 590 -27.37 -42.62 27.83
CA ASP A 590 -26.24 -42.70 28.75
C ASP A 590 -26.14 -41.47 29.69
N VAL A 591 -26.64 -40.31 29.23
CA VAL A 591 -26.70 -39.07 30.02
C VAL A 591 -27.92 -39.07 30.95
N ALA A 592 -29.05 -39.63 30.49
CA ALA A 592 -30.29 -39.71 31.27
C ALA A 592 -30.25 -40.77 32.39
N SER A 593 -29.46 -41.83 32.24
CA SER A 593 -29.44 -42.98 33.16
C SER A 593 -28.42 -42.88 34.31
N GLY A 594 -27.66 -41.79 34.43
CA GLY A 594 -26.79 -41.52 35.59
C GLY A 594 -25.61 -42.50 35.78
N ASN A 595 -25.42 -43.48 34.89
CA ASN A 595 -24.37 -44.49 34.97
C ASN A 595 -23.13 -44.10 34.15
N ALA A 596 -22.59 -42.90 34.37
CA ALA A 596 -21.35 -42.43 33.74
C ALA A 596 -20.06 -43.13 34.25
N THR A 597 -20.19 -44.26 34.96
CA THR A 597 -19.07 -45.09 35.38
C THR A 597 -19.36 -46.56 35.12
N LEU A 598 -18.51 -47.19 34.29
CA LEU A 598 -18.29 -48.64 34.13
C LEU A 598 -18.90 -49.34 32.89
N THR A 599 -18.55 -48.88 31.69
CA THR A 599 -18.22 -49.81 30.59
C THR A 599 -17.01 -49.32 29.82
N LYS A 600 -15.83 -49.32 30.48
CA LYS A 600 -14.55 -49.35 29.75
C LYS A 600 -14.46 -50.68 29.00
N ASN A 601 -15.01 -50.72 27.79
CA ASN A 601 -14.75 -51.79 26.84
C ASN A 601 -13.22 -51.89 26.67
N LYS A 602 -12.62 -53.04 27.00
CA LYS A 602 -11.15 -53.27 26.94
C LYS A 602 -10.55 -52.96 25.56
N LYS A 603 -11.35 -52.89 24.50
CA LYS A 603 -10.94 -52.46 23.14
C LYS A 603 -10.64 -50.96 23.03
N THR A 604 -11.30 -50.09 23.80
CA THR A 604 -11.16 -48.64 23.69
C THR A 604 -9.86 -48.13 24.35
N ALA A 605 -9.40 -48.80 25.41
CA ALA A 605 -8.14 -48.47 26.10
C ALA A 605 -6.90 -48.80 25.26
N VAL A 606 -6.91 -49.91 24.52
CA VAL A 606 -5.78 -50.31 23.65
C VAL A 606 -5.68 -49.42 22.41
N GLN A 607 -6.80 -48.90 21.90
CA GLN A 607 -6.78 -47.96 20.79
C GLN A 607 -6.23 -46.57 21.21
N GLN A 608 -6.29 -46.14 22.48
CA GLN A 608 -6.01 -44.74 22.90
C GLN A 608 -4.55 -44.31 22.65
N ASN A 609 -3.63 -45.27 22.55
CA ASN A 609 -2.20 -45.04 22.34
C ASN A 609 -1.76 -45.06 20.86
N LYS A 610 -2.68 -45.15 19.89
CA LYS A 610 -2.34 -45.16 18.45
C LYS A 610 -2.42 -43.76 17.80
N PRO A 611 -1.54 -43.44 16.84
CA PRO A 611 -1.58 -42.16 16.11
C PRO A 611 -2.93 -41.96 15.40
N VAL A 612 -3.41 -40.71 15.32
CA VAL A 612 -4.73 -40.31 14.76
C VAL A 612 -5.08 -41.07 13.48
N ARG A 613 -4.11 -41.17 12.57
CA ARG A 613 -4.23 -41.81 11.25
C ARG A 613 -4.64 -43.29 11.29
N GLU A 614 -4.28 -44.02 12.34
CA GLU A 614 -4.66 -45.44 12.51
C GLU A 614 -6.07 -45.63 13.06
N ARG A 615 -6.68 -44.58 13.64
CA ARG A 615 -8.06 -44.59 14.14
C ARG A 615 -9.06 -44.02 13.14
N THR A 616 -8.69 -42.96 12.41
CA THR A 616 -9.52 -42.43 11.32
C THR A 616 -9.66 -43.43 10.16
N GLY A 617 -8.79 -44.43 10.08
CA GLY A 617 -8.97 -45.58 9.19
C GLY A 617 -10.07 -46.56 9.62
N GLN A 618 -10.68 -46.38 10.80
CA GLN A 618 -11.77 -47.22 11.33
C GLN A 618 -13.11 -46.47 11.49
N SER A 619 -13.16 -45.14 11.31
CA SER A 619 -14.43 -44.42 11.15
C SER A 619 -14.93 -44.59 9.72
N ASN A 620 -16.25 -44.67 9.52
CA ASN A 620 -16.84 -44.83 8.19
C ASN A 620 -16.67 -43.54 7.38
N LEU A 621 -15.47 -43.35 6.80
CA LEU A 621 -15.07 -42.20 5.97
C LEU A 621 -15.96 -42.01 4.74
N PHE A 622 -16.83 -42.96 4.42
CA PHE A 622 -17.77 -42.90 3.33
C PHE A 622 -18.65 -41.65 3.38
N GLY A 623 -19.25 -41.34 4.54
CA GLY A 623 -20.10 -40.16 4.71
C GLY A 623 -19.34 -38.85 4.45
N MET A 624 -18.09 -38.80 4.89
CA MET A 624 -17.22 -37.64 4.68
C MET A 624 -16.79 -37.49 3.22
N TRP A 625 -16.46 -38.58 2.53
CA TRP A 625 -16.15 -38.56 1.10
C TRP A 625 -17.37 -38.19 0.25
N ALA A 626 -18.56 -38.69 0.61
CA ALA A 626 -19.81 -38.33 -0.05
C ALA A 626 -20.10 -36.83 0.11
N ALA A 627 -19.94 -36.29 1.32
CA ALA A 627 -20.08 -34.86 1.59
C ALA A 627 -19.06 -34.03 0.81
N THR A 628 -17.76 -34.38 0.87
CA THR A 628 -16.71 -33.70 0.11
C THR A 628 -16.98 -33.74 -1.39
N GLY A 629 -17.37 -34.90 -1.94
CA GLY A 629 -17.69 -35.07 -3.35
C GLY A 629 -18.89 -34.23 -3.79
N GLY A 630 -19.97 -34.23 -3.01
CA GLY A 630 -21.16 -33.43 -3.28
C GLY A 630 -20.88 -31.92 -3.24
N ILE A 631 -20.18 -31.46 -2.20
CA ILE A 631 -19.80 -30.05 -2.07
C ILE A 631 -18.90 -29.61 -3.24
N LEU A 632 -17.85 -30.39 -3.56
CA LEU A 632 -16.94 -30.05 -4.64
C LEU A 632 -17.61 -30.10 -6.02
N ALA A 633 -18.55 -31.02 -6.27
CA ALA A 633 -19.31 -31.04 -7.52
C ALA A 633 -20.08 -29.73 -7.74
N VAL A 634 -20.74 -29.22 -6.71
CA VAL A 634 -21.46 -27.94 -6.74
C VAL A 634 -20.51 -26.76 -6.95
N ILE A 635 -19.36 -26.75 -6.25
CA ILE A 635 -18.35 -25.70 -6.38
C ILE A 635 -17.75 -25.69 -7.78
N VAL A 636 -17.40 -26.85 -8.34
CA VAL A 636 -16.84 -26.99 -9.69
C VAL A 636 -17.85 -26.54 -10.73
N TRP A 637 -19.12 -26.91 -10.59
CA TRP A 637 -20.18 -26.42 -11.47
C TRP A 637 -20.27 -24.88 -11.45
N SER A 638 -20.30 -24.28 -10.25
CA SER A 638 -20.32 -22.82 -10.08
C SER A 638 -19.08 -22.16 -10.68
N PHE A 639 -17.90 -22.74 -10.47
CA PHE A 639 -16.65 -22.26 -11.03
C PHE A 639 -16.70 -22.21 -12.57
N LEU A 640 -17.13 -23.32 -13.20
CA LEU A 640 -17.27 -23.41 -14.66
C LEU A 640 -18.32 -22.43 -15.19
N TYR A 641 -19.41 -22.24 -14.45
CA TYR A 641 -20.45 -21.27 -14.81
C TYR A 641 -19.91 -19.83 -14.87
N PHE A 642 -19.10 -19.43 -13.89
CA PHE A 642 -18.49 -18.10 -13.81
C PHE A 642 -17.12 -17.97 -14.51
N ALA A 643 -16.53 -19.06 -14.99
CA ALA A 643 -15.20 -19.08 -15.63
C ALA A 643 -15.03 -18.06 -16.78
N PRO A 644 -16.03 -17.81 -17.67
CA PRO A 644 -15.88 -16.81 -18.73
C PRO A 644 -15.59 -15.40 -18.18
N LEU A 645 -16.15 -15.04 -17.01
CA LEU A 645 -15.89 -13.75 -16.35
C LEU A 645 -14.52 -13.71 -15.67
N THR A 646 -13.94 -14.86 -15.32
CA THR A 646 -12.61 -14.94 -14.69
C THR A 646 -11.49 -14.91 -15.72
N TYR A 647 -11.63 -15.67 -16.81
CA TYR A 647 -10.61 -15.75 -17.86
C TYR A 647 -10.75 -14.65 -18.91
N GLY A 648 -11.93 -14.03 -18.99
CA GLY A 648 -12.28 -13.05 -20.03
C GLY A 648 -12.67 -13.68 -21.35
N GLN A 649 -12.76 -15.01 -21.43
CA GLN A 649 -13.06 -15.75 -22.66
C GLN A 649 -13.88 -17.01 -22.36
N PRO A 650 -14.84 -17.39 -23.24
CA PRO A 650 -15.28 -16.65 -24.42
C PRO A 650 -16.08 -15.38 -24.06
N GLY A 651 -16.30 -14.50 -25.05
CA GLY A 651 -17.28 -13.42 -24.91
C GLY A 651 -18.69 -13.97 -24.69
N LEU A 652 -19.52 -13.26 -23.93
CA LEU A 652 -20.86 -13.71 -23.56
C LEU A 652 -21.94 -12.88 -24.28
N THR A 653 -23.04 -13.54 -24.64
CA THR A 653 -24.25 -12.84 -25.09
C THR A 653 -24.93 -12.09 -23.94
N ILE A 654 -25.77 -11.09 -24.24
CA ILE A 654 -26.46 -10.28 -23.23
C ILE A 654 -27.29 -11.17 -22.28
N GLU A 655 -27.99 -12.16 -22.82
CA GLU A 655 -28.76 -13.13 -22.02
C GLU A 655 -27.86 -13.94 -21.08
N GLN A 656 -26.71 -14.41 -21.57
CA GLN A 656 -25.74 -15.16 -20.77
C GLN A 656 -25.07 -14.30 -19.67
N VAL A 657 -24.85 -13.01 -19.94
CA VAL A 657 -24.37 -12.05 -18.94
C VAL A 657 -25.43 -11.82 -17.87
N ASN A 658 -26.67 -11.58 -18.28
CA ASN A 658 -27.79 -11.38 -17.35
C ASN A 658 -28.09 -12.62 -16.50
N ALA A 659 -27.96 -13.83 -17.06
CA ALA A 659 -28.10 -15.09 -16.31
C ALA A 659 -27.03 -15.27 -15.20
N ARG A 660 -25.89 -14.57 -15.31
CA ARG A 660 -24.81 -14.59 -14.31
C ARG A 660 -24.92 -13.47 -13.28
N LYS A 661 -25.88 -12.56 -13.43
CA LYS A 661 -26.15 -11.47 -12.49
C LYS A 661 -27.05 -11.96 -11.34
N TRP A 662 -26.50 -12.83 -10.49
CA TRP A 662 -27.25 -13.42 -9.36
C TRP A 662 -27.55 -12.40 -8.26
N LEU A 663 -26.68 -11.41 -8.09
CA LEU A 663 -26.84 -10.28 -7.17
C LEU A 663 -26.63 -8.97 -7.95
N ASN A 664 -26.40 -7.87 -7.25
CA ASN A 664 -26.14 -6.55 -7.84
C ASN A 664 -24.75 -6.45 -8.49
N TYR A 665 -24.46 -7.36 -9.42
CA TYR A 665 -23.21 -7.38 -10.19
C TYR A 665 -23.29 -6.38 -11.34
N ASP A 666 -22.31 -5.48 -11.36
CA ASP A 666 -22.14 -4.46 -12.39
C ASP A 666 -21.35 -5.03 -13.58
N LEU A 667 -22.00 -5.89 -14.36
CA LEU A 667 -21.42 -6.49 -15.57
C LEU A 667 -21.60 -5.52 -16.75
N HIS A 668 -20.52 -5.25 -17.49
CA HIS A 668 -20.47 -4.19 -18.49
C HIS A 668 -21.42 -4.46 -19.69
N PHE A 669 -21.43 -5.70 -20.17
CA PHE A 669 -22.24 -6.14 -21.33
C PHE A 669 -23.63 -6.69 -20.95
N ALA A 670 -24.21 -6.21 -19.85
CA ALA A 670 -25.54 -6.62 -19.39
C ALA A 670 -26.69 -5.92 -20.16
N LYS A 671 -26.36 -4.87 -20.93
CA LYS A 671 -27.30 -4.08 -21.74
C LYS A 671 -26.85 -4.04 -23.18
#